data_AF-G3TDF6-F1
#
_entry.id   AF-G3TDF6-F1
#
_cell.length_a   1.000
_cell.length_b   1.000
_cell.length_c   1.000
_cell.angle_alpha   90.00
_cell.angle_beta   90.00
_cell.angle_gamma   90.00
#
_symmetry.space_group_name_H-M   'P 1'
#
loop_
_entity.id
_entity.type
_entity.pdbx_description
1 polymer ?
#
loop_
_entity_poly.entity_id
_entity_poly.type
_entity_poly.pdbx_seq_one_letter_code
_entity_poly.pdbx_strand_id
1 'polypeptide(L)'
;QASCLKATWNWRFQRAGFRAAHLLCFSALICELMDQREVAAWMYNHSIKAYTWNHSRFCQKFYTDLVAIQNKNEIAYLNNVIPHYKSYYWIGIRKINNVWTWVGTNKTLTKDAENWDNNEPNNKQNNQDCVEIYIKSSSAPGKWNDEPCGRRKRALCYTASCQDMSCSKQGECMETIGNYTCSCYPGFYGPECEYVTECGELDLPQYVLMNCSHPLGNFSFNSQCSFHCPKGSTLTGPSKLECLASGNWTNEPPRCVAVQCQFLEPPSKGTIDCAHPLAAFAYGSSCKFECRPGYRLRGSDTLRCIGPGQWTAPMPACEAIACDPMESPVRGTTDCSPSTQEFQYNTSCSFRCAEGFLLRGAEMARCSDLGQWTVPAPVCQALQCQDLPAPKKAQVNCSHPFGAFRYQSACSFTCEEGLLLVGASVLQCLATGNWSAVPPECKAITCTPLLSPQNGTMTCVQPLGDSSYKSTCQFSCDEGFSLSGPERLDCTSSGHWTGSSPTCEAIRCPQLSPPERGSMDCSEAHGEFTVSSTCRFSCGTGFKLKGSTSVECTTSGKWTAPPPTCEAGTASAPTSEMRCPALITPGQGTMSCTHHLGTFGLNTTCYFGCNAGFTLTGDSPLRCRTSGQWTAEAPTCRAVKCSELRIIKPVMMNCSNPWGNFSYGSACTFHCPEGQLLSGSARTACQESGHWSTTMPTCQAGPLTIQEALTYFGGAVASATGLLMGGTLLALLRRRFRQKDDGKSPLNPQSHLGTYGVFTNAAFDPSP
;
A
#
# COMPACT_ATOMS: atom_id res chain seq x y z
N GLN A 1 -52.46 6.76 -59.44
CA GLN A 1 -53.03 8.09 -59.12
C GLN A 1 -51.82 9.02 -58.97
N ALA A 2 -51.46 9.79 -59.99
CA ALA A 2 -51.97 11.15 -60.30
C ALA A 2 -51.28 12.23 -59.42
N SER A 3 -50.78 13.38 -59.92
CA SER A 3 -50.57 13.87 -61.31
C SER A 3 -49.65 15.12 -61.31
N CYS A 4 -49.27 15.59 -62.51
CA CYS A 4 -48.69 16.89 -62.92
C CYS A 4 -47.17 16.92 -63.22
N LEU A 5 -46.74 16.87 -64.50
CA LEU A 5 -46.66 17.97 -65.51
C LEU A 5 -45.45 18.90 -65.24
N LYS A 6 -44.51 19.25 -66.14
CA LYS A 6 -44.35 19.28 -67.63
C LYS A 6 -42.82 19.36 -67.92
N ALA A 7 -42.23 19.19 -69.11
CA ALA A 7 -42.67 18.70 -70.42
C ALA A 7 -41.42 18.32 -71.25
N THR A 8 -41.52 17.30 -72.10
CA THR A 8 -40.54 17.00 -73.17
C THR A 8 -40.99 17.67 -74.47
N TRP A 9 -40.10 18.35 -75.20
CA TRP A 9 -40.36 18.72 -76.59
C TRP A 9 -39.25 18.22 -77.53
N ASN A 10 -39.67 17.53 -78.59
CA ASN A 10 -38.83 16.70 -79.43
C ASN A 10 -38.61 17.41 -80.78
N TRP A 11 -37.39 17.88 -81.07
CA TRP A 11 -37.09 18.56 -82.34
C TRP A 11 -36.59 17.58 -83.41
N ARG A 12 -37.53 16.91 -84.08
CA ARG A 12 -37.31 16.18 -85.34
C ARG A 12 -38.01 16.87 -86.51
N PHE A 13 -37.57 18.08 -86.91
CA PHE A 13 -37.90 18.65 -88.23
C PHE A 13 -36.94 19.76 -88.69
N GLN A 14 -35.61 19.54 -88.62
CA GLN A 14 -34.64 20.46 -89.23
C GLN A 14 -33.31 19.82 -89.71
N ARG A 15 -33.31 18.52 -90.07
CA ARG A 15 -32.10 17.80 -90.54
C ARG A 15 -32.13 17.33 -92.01
N ALA A 16 -33.03 17.89 -92.82
CA ALA A 16 -33.05 17.67 -94.28
C ALA A 16 -32.26 18.75 -95.05
N GLY A 17 -32.29 20.02 -94.61
CA GLY A 17 -31.54 21.11 -95.28
C GLY A 17 -30.03 21.13 -95.00
N PHE A 18 -29.59 20.56 -93.87
CA PHE A 18 -28.19 20.67 -93.42
C PHE A 18 -27.21 19.68 -94.07
N ARG A 19 -27.70 18.68 -94.84
CA ARG A 19 -26.82 17.68 -95.49
C ARG A 19 -26.27 18.15 -96.85
N ALA A 20 -26.97 19.03 -97.57
CA ALA A 20 -26.48 19.58 -98.84
C ALA A 20 -25.36 20.61 -98.63
N ALA A 21 -25.52 21.51 -97.64
CA ALA A 21 -24.49 22.50 -97.29
C ALA A 21 -23.21 21.85 -96.74
N HIS A 22 -23.32 20.83 -95.89
CA HIS A 22 -22.14 20.11 -95.39
C HIS A 22 -21.40 19.34 -96.49
N LEU A 23 -22.09 18.75 -97.47
CA LEU A 23 -21.42 18.08 -98.59
C LEU A 23 -20.66 19.07 -99.50
N LEU A 24 -21.24 20.25 -99.75
CA LEU A 24 -20.56 21.30 -100.53
C LEU A 24 -19.40 21.95 -99.76
N CYS A 25 -19.54 22.17 -98.45
CA CYS A 25 -18.42 22.60 -97.61
C CYS A 25 -17.33 21.52 -97.47
N PHE A 26 -17.68 20.22 -97.40
CA PHE A 26 -16.68 19.15 -97.41
C PHE A 26 -15.98 19.05 -98.77
N SER A 27 -16.67 19.22 -99.90
CA SER A 27 -15.97 19.28 -101.21
C SER A 27 -15.08 20.52 -101.34
N ALA A 28 -15.49 21.68 -100.79
CA ALA A 28 -14.67 22.88 -100.79
C ALA A 28 -13.44 22.76 -99.86
N LEU A 29 -13.61 22.20 -98.65
CA LEU A 29 -12.50 21.88 -97.76
C LEU A 29 -11.57 20.80 -98.34
N ILE A 30 -12.09 19.82 -99.07
CA ILE A 30 -11.24 18.85 -99.79
C ILE A 30 -10.47 19.57 -100.93
N CYS A 31 -11.08 20.52 -101.65
CA CYS A 31 -10.35 21.30 -102.65
C CYS A 31 -9.31 22.26 -102.06
N GLU A 32 -9.52 22.86 -100.88
CA GLU A 32 -8.50 23.69 -100.21
C GLU A 32 -7.46 22.85 -99.43
N LEU A 33 -7.80 21.64 -98.97
CA LEU A 33 -6.82 20.68 -98.42
C LEU A 33 -6.05 19.91 -99.50
N MET A 34 -6.39 20.07 -100.78
CA MET A 34 -5.53 19.65 -101.89
C MET A 34 -4.43 20.68 -102.22
N ASP A 35 -4.42 21.85 -101.57
CA ASP A 35 -3.33 22.81 -101.64
C ASP A 35 -2.49 22.82 -100.35
N GLN A 36 -1.88 21.67 -100.03
CA GLN A 36 -0.66 21.70 -99.24
C GLN A 36 0.27 20.50 -99.46
N ARG A 37 1.53 20.83 -99.72
CA ARG A 37 2.66 19.90 -99.89
C ARG A 37 2.42 18.84 -100.98
N GLU A 38 2.63 19.26 -102.22
CA GLU A 38 3.62 18.52 -102.99
C GLU A 38 4.86 18.40 -102.09
N VAL A 39 5.09 17.21 -101.52
CA VAL A 39 6.44 16.83 -101.11
C VAL A 39 7.30 17.15 -102.31
N ALA A 40 8.36 17.95 -102.12
CA ALA A 40 9.28 18.28 -103.20
C ALA A 40 9.98 16.99 -103.60
N ALA A 41 9.30 16.24 -104.47
CA ALA A 41 9.64 14.91 -104.93
C ALA A 41 11.09 14.93 -105.38
N TRP A 42 11.83 13.85 -105.13
CA TRP A 42 13.19 13.74 -105.64
C TRP A 42 13.18 13.94 -107.16
N MET A 43 13.51 15.16 -107.56
CA MET A 43 13.39 15.66 -108.92
C MET A 43 14.79 15.81 -109.48
N TYR A 44 15.03 15.09 -110.58
CA TYR A 44 16.24 15.23 -111.35
C TYR A 44 16.08 16.39 -112.31
N ASN A 45 16.97 17.36 -112.19
CA ASN A 45 17.01 18.53 -113.06
C ASN A 45 18.35 18.58 -113.79
N HIS A 46 18.45 19.41 -114.82
CA HIS A 46 19.71 19.53 -115.55
C HIS A 46 20.01 20.93 -116.07
N SER A 47 21.29 21.24 -116.20
CA SER A 47 21.71 22.52 -116.76
C SER A 47 21.40 22.64 -118.27
N ILE A 48 20.88 23.79 -118.68
CA ILE A 48 20.61 24.11 -120.09
C ILE A 48 21.91 24.35 -120.89
N LYS A 49 22.99 24.76 -120.20
CA LYS A 49 24.33 25.01 -120.76
C LYS A 49 25.34 23.98 -120.24
N ALA A 50 26.44 23.79 -120.96
CA ALA A 50 27.52 22.88 -120.56
C ALA A 50 28.64 23.61 -119.78
N TYR A 51 29.05 23.03 -118.65
CA TYR A 51 30.00 23.56 -117.68
C TYR A 51 31.14 22.56 -117.43
N THR A 52 32.28 23.04 -116.94
CA THR A 52 33.30 22.14 -116.36
C THR A 52 32.77 21.59 -115.04
N TRP A 53 33.27 20.43 -114.57
CA TRP A 53 32.76 19.81 -113.35
C TRP A 53 32.88 20.76 -112.14
N ASN A 54 34.00 21.48 -112.01
CA ASN A 54 34.17 22.51 -110.96
C ASN A 54 33.17 23.69 -111.07
N HIS A 55 32.68 24.01 -112.27
CA HIS A 55 31.63 25.01 -112.50
C HIS A 55 30.21 24.43 -112.48
N SER A 56 30.06 23.12 -112.30
CA SER A 56 28.76 22.45 -112.18
C SER A 56 28.08 22.64 -110.81
N ARG A 57 28.68 23.47 -109.95
CA ARG A 57 28.05 24.18 -108.80
C ARG A 57 26.72 24.88 -109.12
N PHE A 58 26.33 24.97 -110.39
CA PHE A 58 24.95 25.20 -110.80
C PHE A 58 23.95 24.37 -109.97
N CYS A 59 24.25 23.08 -109.70
CA CYS A 59 23.37 22.24 -108.89
C CYS A 59 23.23 22.75 -107.45
N GLN A 60 24.34 22.96 -106.73
CA GLN A 60 24.35 23.50 -105.36
C GLN A 60 23.75 24.91 -105.21
N LYS A 61 23.56 25.65 -106.32
CA LYS A 61 23.00 27.01 -106.31
C LYS A 61 21.47 27.03 -106.48
N PHE A 62 20.90 26.05 -107.17
CA PHE A 62 19.48 26.05 -107.57
C PHE A 62 18.72 24.77 -107.15
N TYR A 63 19.44 23.74 -106.70
CA TYR A 63 18.97 22.42 -106.27
C TYR A 63 19.83 21.98 -105.07
N THR A 64 19.76 20.71 -104.64
CA THR A 64 20.58 20.21 -103.52
C THR A 64 22.03 20.00 -103.93
N ASP A 65 22.33 19.11 -104.88
CA ASP A 65 23.67 18.96 -105.47
C ASP A 65 23.61 18.24 -106.83
N LEU A 66 24.76 17.93 -107.43
CA LEU A 66 24.90 16.93 -108.49
C LEU A 66 24.33 15.58 -108.01
N VAL A 67 23.65 14.85 -108.90
CA VAL A 67 22.96 13.60 -108.55
C VAL A 67 23.89 12.61 -107.85
N ALA A 68 23.44 12.12 -106.69
CA ALA A 68 24.01 10.99 -105.98
C ALA A 68 23.14 9.74 -106.19
N ILE A 69 23.58 8.86 -107.09
CA ILE A 69 22.80 7.69 -107.52
C ILE A 69 22.93 6.58 -106.47
N GLN A 70 21.81 6.08 -105.97
CA GLN A 70 21.74 5.08 -104.91
C GLN A 70 21.71 3.64 -105.42
N ASN A 71 21.08 3.39 -106.58
CA ASN A 71 20.89 2.04 -107.10
C ASN A 71 20.66 2.01 -108.63
N LYS A 72 20.73 0.81 -109.23
CA LYS A 72 20.54 0.60 -110.69
C LYS A 72 19.15 0.94 -111.22
N ASN A 73 18.09 0.89 -110.42
CA ASN A 73 16.74 1.29 -110.85
C ASN A 73 16.67 2.80 -111.08
N GLU A 74 17.34 3.57 -110.22
CA GLU A 74 17.51 5.02 -110.39
C GLU A 74 18.24 5.37 -111.70
N ILE A 75 19.27 4.60 -112.07
CA ILE A 75 19.96 4.77 -113.36
C ILE A 75 19.02 4.51 -114.53
N ALA A 76 18.22 3.44 -114.47
CA ALA A 76 17.24 3.14 -115.51
C ALA A 76 16.19 4.27 -115.63
N TYR A 77 15.74 4.81 -114.50
CA TYR A 77 14.82 5.96 -114.45
C TYR A 77 15.45 7.23 -115.07
N LEU A 78 16.66 7.61 -114.63
CA LEU A 78 17.43 8.72 -115.18
C LEU A 78 17.63 8.59 -116.69
N ASN A 79 18.03 7.40 -117.14
CA ASN A 79 18.24 7.10 -118.55
C ASN A 79 16.93 7.12 -119.37
N ASN A 80 15.77 6.91 -118.75
CA ASN A 80 14.47 7.02 -119.42
C ASN A 80 13.94 8.46 -119.45
N VAL A 81 14.05 9.21 -118.34
CA VAL A 81 13.40 10.53 -118.19
C VAL A 81 14.26 11.67 -118.76
N ILE A 82 15.57 11.67 -118.53
CA ILE A 82 16.45 12.77 -118.93
C ILE A 82 16.61 12.79 -120.48
N PRO A 83 16.58 13.96 -121.15
CA PRO A 83 16.76 14.06 -122.60
C PRO A 83 18.19 13.73 -123.05
N HIS A 84 18.34 13.25 -124.29
CA HIS A 84 19.65 12.95 -124.88
C HIS A 84 20.36 14.23 -125.34
N TYR A 85 21.64 14.40 -124.98
CA TYR A 85 22.54 15.39 -125.58
C TYR A 85 23.93 14.81 -125.84
N LYS A 86 24.53 15.18 -126.98
CA LYS A 86 25.89 14.77 -127.39
C LYS A 86 27.01 15.18 -126.42
N SER A 87 26.75 16.13 -125.51
CA SER A 87 27.72 16.56 -124.48
C SER A 87 27.71 15.66 -123.24
N TYR A 88 26.73 14.76 -123.13
CA TYR A 88 26.40 14.01 -121.92
C TYR A 88 26.30 14.89 -120.66
N TYR A 89 26.32 14.23 -119.49
CA TYR A 89 26.02 14.81 -118.19
C TYR A 89 27.07 14.45 -117.15
N TRP A 90 27.45 15.40 -116.31
CA TRP A 90 28.21 15.18 -115.07
C TRP A 90 27.27 14.67 -113.97
N ILE A 91 27.72 13.65 -113.23
CA ILE A 91 27.10 13.18 -111.97
C ILE A 91 27.99 13.50 -110.76
N GLY A 92 27.43 13.33 -109.56
CA GLY A 92 28.06 13.71 -108.29
C GLY A 92 29.19 12.82 -107.80
N ILE A 93 29.73 11.92 -108.63
CA ILE A 93 30.90 11.11 -108.26
C ILE A 93 32.18 11.89 -108.56
N ARG A 94 33.08 11.93 -107.57
CA ARG A 94 34.46 12.35 -107.75
C ARG A 94 35.44 11.35 -107.13
N LYS A 95 36.63 11.22 -107.72
CA LYS A 95 37.76 10.50 -107.12
C LYS A 95 38.40 11.37 -106.04
N ILE A 96 38.38 10.92 -104.79
CA ILE A 96 38.94 11.60 -103.63
C ILE A 96 39.78 10.57 -102.86
N ASN A 97 41.07 10.84 -102.65
CA ASN A 97 42.00 9.91 -101.99
C ASN A 97 41.97 8.49 -102.58
N ASN A 98 41.93 8.37 -103.92
CA ASN A 98 41.76 7.13 -104.69
C ASN A 98 40.43 6.36 -104.50
N VAL A 99 39.47 6.90 -103.76
CA VAL A 99 38.12 6.33 -103.60
C VAL A 99 37.11 7.13 -104.42
N TRP A 100 36.14 6.45 -105.05
CA TRP A 100 34.99 7.11 -105.69
C TRP A 100 33.94 7.48 -104.63
N THR A 101 33.66 8.77 -104.50
CA THR A 101 32.80 9.32 -103.44
C THR A 101 31.73 10.22 -104.05
N TRP A 102 30.50 10.11 -103.54
CA TRP A 102 29.38 11.00 -103.86
C TRP A 102 29.55 12.32 -103.11
N VAL A 103 29.84 13.41 -103.81
CA VAL A 103 30.21 14.68 -103.16
C VAL A 103 29.05 15.35 -102.42
N GLY A 104 27.80 15.14 -102.85
CA GLY A 104 26.61 15.71 -102.22
C GLY A 104 26.15 15.02 -100.93
N THR A 105 26.52 13.75 -100.73
CA THR A 105 26.16 12.97 -99.52
C THR A 105 27.36 12.59 -98.66
N ASN A 106 28.59 12.83 -99.16
CA ASN A 106 29.85 12.39 -98.59
C ASN A 106 29.94 10.86 -98.32
N LYS A 107 29.09 10.06 -98.99
CA LYS A 107 29.10 8.59 -98.93
C LYS A 107 29.99 8.03 -100.04
N THR A 108 30.70 6.94 -99.74
CA THR A 108 31.47 6.20 -100.74
C THR A 108 30.54 5.51 -101.75
N LEU A 109 31.04 5.25 -102.97
CA LEU A 109 30.28 4.53 -103.99
C LEU A 109 30.01 3.08 -103.54
N THR A 110 28.74 2.69 -103.53
CA THR A 110 28.29 1.31 -103.24
C THR A 110 28.23 0.47 -104.51
N LYS A 111 28.43 -0.85 -104.38
CA LYS A 111 28.33 -1.81 -105.50
C LYS A 111 26.93 -1.86 -106.13
N ASP A 112 25.90 -1.51 -105.37
CA ASP A 112 24.50 -1.52 -105.81
C ASP A 112 24.17 -0.35 -106.75
N ALA A 113 24.91 0.76 -106.64
CA ALA A 113 24.85 1.91 -107.53
C ALA A 113 25.78 1.77 -108.75
N GLU A 114 26.87 1.03 -108.64
CA GLU A 114 27.96 0.99 -109.63
C GLU A 114 27.51 0.56 -111.05
N ASN A 115 27.83 1.38 -112.06
CA ASN A 115 27.45 1.14 -113.46
C ASN A 115 28.42 1.70 -114.52
N TRP A 116 29.71 1.43 -114.38
CA TRP A 116 30.72 1.75 -115.40
C TRP A 116 30.46 1.09 -116.76
N ASP A 117 30.94 1.73 -117.83
CA ASP A 117 31.00 1.16 -119.17
C ASP A 117 32.14 0.14 -119.32
N ASN A 118 32.18 -0.58 -120.44
CA ASN A 118 33.20 -1.59 -120.71
C ASN A 118 34.60 -0.98 -120.79
N ASN A 119 35.49 -1.44 -119.90
CA ASN A 119 36.85 -0.90 -119.69
C ASN A 119 36.90 0.50 -119.08
N GLU A 120 35.87 0.90 -118.33
CA GLU A 120 35.88 2.08 -117.45
C GLU A 120 35.81 1.66 -115.96
N PRO A 121 36.35 2.44 -115.01
CA PRO A 121 37.14 3.66 -115.21
C PRO A 121 38.61 3.32 -115.54
N ASN A 122 39.20 3.98 -116.54
CA ASN A 122 40.56 3.67 -117.01
C ASN A 122 41.60 4.78 -116.86
N ASN A 123 41.21 6.02 -116.54
CA ASN A 123 42.14 7.12 -116.34
C ASN A 123 43.18 7.33 -117.49
N LYS A 124 42.79 7.06 -118.75
CA LYS A 124 43.53 7.35 -120.01
C LYS A 124 44.39 8.63 -120.03
N GLN A 125 44.00 9.70 -119.32
CA GLN A 125 44.69 11.01 -119.29
C GLN A 125 45.38 11.34 -117.95
N ASN A 126 45.49 10.39 -117.01
CA ASN A 126 46.08 10.59 -115.66
C ASN A 126 45.48 11.76 -114.85
N ASN A 127 44.24 12.16 -115.14
CA ASN A 127 43.54 13.30 -114.53
C ASN A 127 42.01 13.18 -114.69
N GLN A 128 41.47 11.95 -114.66
CA GLN A 128 40.05 11.66 -114.87
C GLN A 128 39.31 11.46 -113.53
N ASP A 129 39.34 12.48 -112.68
CA ASP A 129 38.74 12.40 -111.34
C ASP A 129 37.22 12.62 -111.31
N CYS A 130 36.58 12.86 -112.46
CA CYS A 130 35.16 13.23 -112.57
C CYS A 130 34.39 12.28 -113.49
N VAL A 131 33.14 11.98 -113.15
CA VAL A 131 32.36 10.93 -113.83
C VAL A 131 31.21 11.52 -114.64
N GLU A 132 31.10 11.08 -115.90
CA GLU A 132 29.94 11.36 -116.75
C GLU A 132 28.99 10.16 -116.87
N ILE A 133 27.73 10.43 -117.24
CA ILE A 133 26.71 9.43 -117.52
C ILE A 133 26.16 9.54 -118.95
N TYR A 134 26.11 8.39 -119.64
CA TYR A 134 25.67 8.23 -121.02
C TYR A 134 24.14 8.08 -121.14
N ILE A 135 23.39 9.13 -120.77
CA ILE A 135 21.93 9.19 -120.93
C ILE A 135 21.53 8.95 -122.39
N LYS A 136 20.73 7.91 -122.64
CA LYS A 136 20.16 7.53 -123.94
C LYS A 136 21.21 7.33 -125.06
N SER A 137 22.44 6.96 -124.69
CA SER A 137 23.47 6.56 -125.66
C SER A 137 23.04 5.30 -126.41
N SER A 138 23.32 5.25 -127.71
CA SER A 138 23.05 4.09 -128.57
C SER A 138 24.02 2.92 -128.37
N SER A 139 25.20 3.16 -127.78
CA SER A 139 26.21 2.12 -127.53
C SER A 139 26.23 1.65 -126.07
N ALA A 140 25.97 2.54 -125.12
CA ALA A 140 26.14 2.29 -123.69
C ALA A 140 25.15 3.10 -122.83
N PRO A 141 23.83 2.84 -122.91
CA PRO A 141 22.80 3.63 -122.23
C PRO A 141 22.92 3.55 -120.70
N GLY A 142 22.94 4.70 -120.03
CA GLY A 142 23.03 4.84 -118.58
C GLY A 142 24.39 4.47 -117.97
N LYS A 143 25.36 4.07 -118.79
CA LYS A 143 26.72 3.71 -118.35
C LYS A 143 27.55 4.93 -117.98
N TRP A 144 28.59 4.71 -117.19
CA TRP A 144 29.49 5.75 -116.68
C TRP A 144 30.90 5.66 -117.26
N ASN A 145 31.54 6.83 -117.42
CA ASN A 145 32.91 6.99 -117.91
C ASN A 145 33.64 8.01 -117.03
N ASP A 146 34.92 7.77 -116.73
CA ASP A 146 35.76 8.78 -116.07
C ASP A 146 36.34 9.75 -117.11
N GLU A 147 36.41 11.05 -116.80
CA GLU A 147 36.76 12.10 -117.77
C GLU A 147 37.42 13.29 -117.03
N PRO A 148 38.36 14.04 -117.64
CA PRO A 148 38.97 15.16 -116.96
C PRO A 148 37.95 16.24 -116.65
N CYS A 149 37.92 16.66 -115.39
CA CYS A 149 36.97 17.61 -114.82
C CYS A 149 36.87 18.96 -115.57
N GLY A 150 37.87 19.29 -116.41
CA GLY A 150 37.89 20.46 -117.29
C GLY A 150 37.02 20.36 -118.55
N ARG A 151 36.50 19.18 -118.91
CA ARG A 151 35.59 18.99 -120.06
C ARG A 151 34.24 19.65 -119.79
N ARG A 152 33.57 20.13 -120.84
CA ARG A 152 32.27 20.83 -120.72
C ARG A 152 31.12 19.88 -121.00
N LYS A 153 30.39 19.49 -119.96
CA LYS A 153 29.18 18.64 -120.01
C LYS A 153 28.03 19.30 -119.28
N ARG A 154 26.80 18.81 -119.41
CA ARG A 154 25.65 19.34 -118.64
C ARG A 154 25.74 18.87 -117.19
N ALA A 155 25.33 19.67 -116.22
CA ALA A 155 25.22 19.22 -114.84
C ALA A 155 23.89 18.47 -114.68
N LEU A 156 23.91 17.26 -114.13
CA LEU A 156 22.70 16.57 -113.68
C LEU A 156 22.56 16.76 -112.17
N CYS A 157 21.47 17.38 -111.74
CA CYS A 157 21.23 17.83 -110.38
C CYS A 157 20.05 17.07 -109.75
N TYR A 158 19.97 17.05 -108.41
CA TYR A 158 18.78 16.61 -107.69
C TYR A 158 18.36 17.60 -106.60
N THR A 159 17.09 17.54 -106.21
CA THR A 159 16.55 18.12 -104.98
C THR A 159 16.18 17.00 -104.02
N ALA A 160 16.63 17.08 -102.76
CA ALA A 160 16.31 16.15 -101.69
C ALA A 160 14.89 16.38 -101.12
N SER A 161 14.18 15.32 -100.73
CA SER A 161 12.86 15.40 -100.11
C SER A 161 12.92 15.41 -98.57
N CYS A 162 13.96 14.83 -97.97
CA CYS A 162 14.14 14.78 -96.51
C CYS A 162 14.52 16.15 -95.91
N GLN A 163 13.87 16.50 -94.80
CA GLN A 163 14.14 17.70 -93.99
C GLN A 163 14.35 17.33 -92.51
N ASP A 164 14.95 18.21 -91.70
CA ASP A 164 15.26 17.97 -90.26
C ASP A 164 14.03 17.60 -89.40
N MET A 165 12.84 17.97 -89.86
CA MET A 165 11.56 17.69 -89.19
C MET A 165 10.76 16.54 -89.83
N SER A 166 11.20 15.96 -90.95
CA SER A 166 10.42 15.00 -91.77
C SER A 166 9.93 13.75 -91.03
N CYS A 167 10.63 13.34 -89.96
CA CYS A 167 10.30 12.16 -89.16
C CYS A 167 10.15 12.48 -87.67
N SER A 168 9.56 13.66 -87.35
CA SER A 168 9.24 14.12 -85.98
C SER A 168 10.40 14.11 -84.96
N LYS A 169 11.66 14.00 -85.43
CA LYS A 169 12.86 13.67 -84.63
C LYS A 169 12.80 12.31 -83.91
N GLN A 170 11.83 11.48 -84.27
CA GLN A 170 11.51 10.17 -83.69
C GLN A 170 11.78 9.02 -84.68
N GLY A 171 12.47 9.29 -85.79
CA GLY A 171 12.98 8.31 -86.75
C GLY A 171 14.01 8.89 -87.71
N GLU A 172 14.61 8.02 -88.52
CA GLU A 172 15.53 8.38 -89.61
C GLU A 172 14.78 8.59 -90.94
N CYS A 173 15.11 9.63 -91.69
CA CYS A 173 14.50 9.91 -93.00
C CYS A 173 15.25 9.23 -94.14
N MET A 174 14.52 8.50 -94.99
CA MET A 174 15.04 7.77 -96.15
C MET A 174 14.45 8.33 -97.44
N GLU A 175 15.32 8.79 -98.34
CA GLU A 175 14.94 9.25 -99.68
C GLU A 175 14.45 8.09 -100.55
N THR A 176 13.35 8.30 -101.29
CA THR A 176 12.82 7.34 -102.26
C THR A 176 12.49 8.04 -103.59
N ILE A 177 12.17 7.30 -104.65
CA ILE A 177 11.90 7.91 -105.95
C ILE A 177 10.59 8.72 -105.88
N GLY A 178 10.73 10.04 -105.82
CA GLY A 178 9.63 11.00 -105.80
C GLY A 178 8.97 11.25 -104.44
N ASN A 179 9.49 10.70 -103.34
CA ASN A 179 8.99 10.92 -101.98
C ASN A 179 10.07 10.56 -100.94
N TYR A 180 9.80 10.74 -99.64
CA TYR A 180 10.60 10.14 -98.55
C TYR A 180 9.77 9.13 -97.74
N THR A 181 10.45 8.32 -96.94
CA THR A 181 9.85 7.45 -95.92
C THR A 181 10.62 7.55 -94.61
N CYS A 182 9.94 7.34 -93.48
CA CYS A 182 10.55 7.38 -92.15
C CYS A 182 10.76 5.99 -91.56
N SER A 183 11.94 5.76 -90.98
CA SER A 183 12.28 4.58 -90.18
C SER A 183 12.24 4.96 -88.70
N CYS A 184 11.13 4.67 -88.02
CA CYS A 184 10.90 5.11 -86.64
C CYS A 184 11.79 4.41 -85.61
N TYR A 185 12.16 5.15 -84.56
CA TYR A 185 12.80 4.58 -83.38
C TYR A 185 11.79 3.73 -82.58
N PRO A 186 12.25 2.77 -81.76
CA PRO A 186 11.37 1.93 -80.95
C PRO A 186 10.42 2.75 -80.08
N GLY A 187 9.13 2.39 -80.09
CA GLY A 187 8.08 3.08 -79.34
C GLY A 187 7.40 4.23 -80.09
N PHE A 188 7.79 4.49 -81.34
CA PHE A 188 7.14 5.47 -82.22
C PHE A 188 6.68 4.83 -83.52
N TYR A 189 5.58 5.32 -84.09
CA TYR A 189 4.98 4.83 -85.33
C TYR A 189 4.22 5.96 -86.07
N GLY A 190 3.82 5.67 -87.30
CA GLY A 190 3.18 6.65 -88.20
C GLY A 190 4.06 6.99 -89.42
N PRO A 191 3.49 7.64 -90.45
CA PRO A 191 4.23 8.04 -91.66
C PRO A 191 5.38 9.02 -91.37
N GLU A 192 5.24 9.89 -90.37
CA GLU A 192 6.27 10.85 -89.93
C GLU A 192 6.80 10.50 -88.52
N CYS A 193 6.58 9.27 -88.05
CA CYS A 193 6.88 8.81 -86.69
C CYS A 193 6.24 9.67 -85.59
N GLU A 194 5.05 10.18 -85.84
CA GLU A 194 4.37 11.19 -85.02
C GLU A 194 3.56 10.64 -83.83
N TYR A 195 3.30 9.32 -83.81
CA TYR A 195 2.56 8.66 -82.75
C TYR A 195 3.48 7.87 -81.82
N VAL A 196 3.21 7.91 -80.52
CA VAL A 196 3.88 7.09 -79.51
C VAL A 196 3.05 5.84 -79.21
N THR A 197 3.69 4.69 -79.02
CA THR A 197 3.00 3.45 -78.61
C THR A 197 2.45 3.59 -77.19
N GLU A 198 1.18 3.21 -77.01
CA GLU A 198 0.49 3.19 -75.71
C GLU A 198 0.43 1.75 -75.15
N CYS A 199 0.59 1.59 -73.83
CA CYS A 199 0.48 0.30 -73.15
C CYS A 199 -0.90 0.02 -72.52
N GLY A 200 -1.87 0.92 -72.73
CA GLY A 200 -3.19 0.85 -72.10
C GLY A 200 -3.19 1.24 -70.61
N GLU A 201 -4.38 1.60 -70.11
CA GLU A 201 -4.58 1.91 -68.69
C GLU A 201 -4.47 0.65 -67.82
N LEU A 202 -3.87 0.79 -66.64
CA LEU A 202 -3.72 -0.31 -65.67
C LEU A 202 -4.99 -0.44 -64.82
N ASP A 203 -5.72 -1.55 -64.97
CA ASP A 203 -6.84 -1.89 -64.08
C ASP A 203 -6.30 -2.37 -62.72
N LEU A 204 -6.63 -1.63 -61.65
CA LEU A 204 -6.03 -1.85 -60.33
C LEU A 204 -6.99 -2.56 -59.37
N PRO A 205 -6.53 -3.61 -58.66
CA PRO A 205 -7.27 -4.18 -57.54
C PRO A 205 -7.60 -3.11 -56.49
N GLN A 206 -8.72 -3.29 -55.78
CA GLN A 206 -9.13 -2.36 -54.73
C GLN A 206 -7.99 -2.09 -53.73
N TYR A 207 -7.85 -0.82 -53.34
CA TYR A 207 -6.91 -0.31 -52.34
C TYR A 207 -5.42 -0.31 -52.71
N VAL A 208 -5.03 -0.59 -53.96
CA VAL A 208 -3.66 -0.31 -54.44
C VAL A 208 -3.53 1.19 -54.72
N LEU A 209 -2.49 1.85 -54.19
CA LEU A 209 -2.16 3.23 -54.50
C LEU A 209 -1.07 3.26 -55.57
N MET A 210 -1.30 4.02 -56.65
CA MET A 210 -0.38 4.15 -57.79
C MET A 210 0.06 5.60 -57.96
N ASN A 211 1.33 5.80 -58.31
CA ASN A 211 1.90 7.08 -58.71
C ASN A 211 2.74 6.90 -59.98
N CYS A 212 2.41 7.62 -61.05
CA CYS A 212 3.02 7.46 -62.37
C CYS A 212 3.69 8.74 -62.89
N SER A 213 4.77 8.57 -63.65
CA SER A 213 5.35 9.60 -64.53
C SER A 213 5.05 9.24 -65.99
N HIS A 214 4.65 10.26 -66.78
CA HIS A 214 4.21 10.12 -68.16
C HIS A 214 4.96 11.11 -69.07
N PRO A 215 6.21 10.81 -69.49
CA PRO A 215 7.06 11.78 -70.19
C PRO A 215 6.60 12.11 -71.62
N LEU A 216 5.90 11.18 -72.30
CA LEU A 216 5.51 11.28 -73.70
C LEU A 216 3.98 11.26 -73.92
N GLY A 217 3.19 11.24 -72.85
CA GLY A 217 1.73 11.05 -72.88
C GLY A 217 1.27 10.01 -71.86
N ASN A 218 -0.01 10.03 -71.49
CA ASN A 218 -0.57 9.10 -70.50
C ASN A 218 -0.39 7.64 -70.95
N PHE A 219 0.20 6.82 -70.10
CA PHE A 219 0.42 5.39 -70.33
C PHE A 219 1.14 5.03 -71.65
N SER A 220 1.90 5.99 -72.21
CA SER A 220 2.74 5.84 -73.41
C SER A 220 4.13 5.27 -73.09
N PHE A 221 4.90 4.89 -74.12
CA PHE A 221 6.29 4.45 -74.02
C PHE A 221 7.13 5.32 -73.04
N ASN A 222 7.97 4.66 -72.23
CA ASN A 222 8.72 5.26 -71.11
C ASN A 222 7.87 5.82 -69.95
N SER A 223 6.55 5.57 -69.92
CA SER A 223 5.77 5.77 -68.68
C SER A 223 6.22 4.81 -67.59
N GLN A 224 6.39 5.31 -66.36
CA GLN A 224 6.75 4.49 -65.20
C GLN A 224 5.74 4.69 -64.08
N CYS A 225 5.20 3.60 -63.55
CA CYS A 225 4.22 3.60 -62.46
C CYS A 225 4.78 2.87 -61.24
N SER A 226 4.66 3.47 -60.06
CA SER A 226 5.10 2.93 -58.77
C SER A 226 3.91 2.66 -57.85
N PHE A 227 3.97 1.55 -57.12
CA PHE A 227 2.83 1.02 -56.36
C PHE A 227 3.11 0.97 -54.86
N HIS A 228 2.12 1.36 -54.07
CA HIS A 228 2.16 1.42 -52.62
C HIS A 228 0.87 0.87 -52.03
N CYS A 229 0.97 0.30 -50.83
CA CYS A 229 -0.19 -0.20 -50.09
C CYS A 229 -0.53 0.70 -48.89
N PRO A 230 -1.81 0.83 -48.53
CA PRO A 230 -2.22 1.52 -47.32
C PRO A 230 -1.68 0.81 -46.06
N LYS A 231 -1.56 1.56 -44.97
CA LYS A 231 -1.04 1.07 -43.68
C LYS A 231 -1.77 -0.20 -43.25
N GLY A 232 -1.02 -1.25 -42.92
CA GLY A 232 -1.58 -2.54 -42.52
C GLY A 232 -1.74 -3.57 -43.65
N SER A 233 -1.28 -3.25 -44.86
CA SER A 233 -1.22 -4.20 -45.98
C SER A 233 0.15 -4.18 -46.66
N THR A 234 0.56 -5.32 -47.20
CA THR A 234 1.84 -5.54 -47.90
C THR A 234 1.61 -5.72 -49.40
N LEU A 235 2.54 -5.17 -50.19
CA LEU A 235 2.51 -5.30 -51.64
C LEU A 235 2.99 -6.68 -52.05
N THR A 236 2.15 -7.40 -52.81
CA THR A 236 2.48 -8.70 -53.42
C THR A 236 2.51 -8.53 -54.92
N GLY A 237 3.72 -8.53 -55.50
CA GLY A 237 3.96 -8.28 -56.92
C GLY A 237 5.07 -7.24 -57.17
N PRO A 238 5.25 -6.77 -58.40
CA PRO A 238 6.25 -5.75 -58.74
C PRO A 238 5.91 -4.40 -58.10
N SER A 239 6.91 -3.70 -57.54
CA SER A 239 6.73 -2.37 -56.95
C SER A 239 6.77 -1.22 -57.97
N LYS A 240 7.21 -1.51 -59.20
CA LYS A 240 7.22 -0.60 -60.34
C LYS A 240 6.90 -1.34 -61.64
N LEU A 241 6.18 -0.67 -62.54
CA LEU A 241 5.92 -1.08 -63.92
C LEU A 241 6.41 0.00 -64.88
N GLU A 242 6.83 -0.41 -66.08
CA GLU A 242 7.30 0.47 -67.15
C GLU A 242 6.64 0.08 -68.48
N CYS A 243 6.26 1.07 -69.29
CA CYS A 243 5.66 0.85 -70.60
C CYS A 243 6.74 0.71 -71.67
N LEU A 244 6.80 -0.48 -72.29
CA LEU A 244 7.80 -0.84 -73.29
C LEU A 244 7.41 -0.37 -74.70
N ALA A 245 8.41 -0.25 -75.58
CA ALA A 245 8.24 0.09 -76.99
C ALA A 245 7.28 -0.84 -77.77
N SER A 246 7.03 -2.04 -77.25
CA SER A 246 6.09 -3.03 -77.79
C SER A 246 4.62 -2.75 -77.49
N GLY A 247 4.30 -1.76 -76.66
CA GLY A 247 2.93 -1.51 -76.19
C GLY A 247 2.46 -2.43 -75.06
N ASN A 248 3.40 -3.07 -74.35
CA ASN A 248 3.12 -3.86 -73.15
C ASN A 248 3.83 -3.28 -71.93
N TRP A 249 3.18 -3.40 -70.77
CA TRP A 249 3.82 -3.18 -69.47
C TRP A 249 4.83 -4.29 -69.16
N THR A 250 5.85 -3.99 -68.34
CA THR A 250 6.87 -4.97 -67.95
C THR A 250 6.34 -6.18 -67.17
N ASN A 251 5.25 -6.03 -66.43
CA ASN A 251 4.55 -7.09 -65.67
C ASN A 251 3.09 -6.69 -65.41
N GLU A 252 2.30 -7.62 -64.86
CA GLU A 252 0.95 -7.37 -64.34
C GLU A 252 0.94 -6.51 -63.05
N PRO A 253 -0.18 -5.80 -62.74
CA PRO A 253 -0.31 -5.00 -61.52
C PRO A 253 -0.14 -5.82 -60.22
N PRO A 254 0.52 -5.25 -59.18
CA PRO A 254 0.60 -5.89 -57.87
C PRO A 254 -0.73 -5.80 -57.10
N ARG A 255 -0.89 -6.64 -56.07
CA ARG A 255 -2.03 -6.62 -55.14
C ARG A 255 -1.59 -6.27 -53.71
N CYS A 256 -2.43 -5.55 -52.98
CA CYS A 256 -2.24 -5.33 -51.54
C CYS A 256 -2.94 -6.44 -50.74
N VAL A 257 -2.20 -7.12 -49.86
CA VAL A 257 -2.73 -8.16 -48.97
C VAL A 257 -2.64 -7.66 -47.53
N ALA A 258 -3.69 -7.81 -46.72
CA ALA A 258 -3.66 -7.39 -45.33
C ALA A 258 -2.60 -8.16 -44.54
N VAL A 259 -1.87 -7.47 -43.65
CA VAL A 259 -0.87 -8.10 -42.78
C VAL A 259 -1.58 -9.02 -41.80
N GLN A 260 -1.16 -10.29 -41.77
CA GLN A 260 -1.76 -11.33 -40.96
C GLN A 260 -1.06 -11.45 -39.61
N CYS A 261 -1.81 -11.46 -38.51
CA CYS A 261 -1.31 -11.86 -37.19
C CYS A 261 -1.50 -13.36 -36.96
N GLN A 262 -0.76 -13.91 -35.99
CA GLN A 262 -0.97 -15.29 -35.52
C GLN A 262 -2.44 -15.52 -35.14
N PHE A 263 -2.97 -16.69 -35.50
CA PHE A 263 -4.29 -17.15 -35.09
C PHE A 263 -4.38 -17.23 -33.56
N LEU A 264 -5.53 -16.89 -32.99
CA LEU A 264 -5.78 -16.92 -31.55
C LEU A 264 -6.90 -17.90 -31.23
N GLU A 265 -6.62 -18.83 -30.32
CA GLU A 265 -7.61 -19.74 -29.76
C GLU A 265 -8.24 -19.16 -28.47
N PRO A 266 -9.45 -19.58 -28.08
CA PRO A 266 -9.99 -19.27 -26.76
C PRO A 266 -9.10 -19.88 -25.66
N PRO A 267 -8.72 -19.12 -24.62
CA PRO A 267 -7.94 -19.67 -23.51
C PRO A 267 -8.71 -20.75 -22.76
N SER A 268 -7.99 -21.70 -22.15
CA SER A 268 -8.60 -22.76 -21.35
C SER A 268 -9.46 -22.15 -20.23
N LYS A 269 -10.73 -22.58 -20.14
CA LYS A 269 -11.72 -22.02 -19.21
C LYS A 269 -12.05 -20.53 -19.44
N GLY A 270 -11.81 -19.99 -20.62
CA GLY A 270 -12.30 -18.67 -21.05
C GLY A 270 -13.07 -18.70 -22.36
N THR A 271 -13.27 -17.50 -22.91
CA THR A 271 -13.89 -17.19 -24.21
C THR A 271 -13.13 -16.05 -24.87
N ILE A 272 -13.18 -15.99 -26.20
CA ILE A 272 -12.61 -14.93 -27.03
C ILE A 272 -13.71 -14.37 -27.94
N ASP A 273 -13.79 -13.05 -28.06
CA ASP A 273 -14.68 -12.35 -29.00
C ASP A 273 -13.84 -11.40 -29.86
N CYS A 274 -13.93 -11.54 -31.19
CA CYS A 274 -13.03 -10.87 -32.13
C CYS A 274 -13.78 -10.07 -33.19
N ALA A 275 -13.43 -8.78 -33.30
CA ALA A 275 -13.81 -7.94 -34.42
C ALA A 275 -12.70 -7.95 -35.49
N HIS A 276 -13.09 -8.19 -36.75
CA HIS A 276 -12.17 -8.34 -37.89
C HIS A 276 -12.55 -7.35 -39.02
N PRO A 277 -11.96 -6.14 -39.07
CA PRO A 277 -12.38 -5.10 -40.02
C PRO A 277 -12.01 -5.35 -41.48
N LEU A 278 -10.96 -6.16 -41.74
CA LEU A 278 -10.43 -6.44 -43.08
C LEU A 278 -10.54 -7.93 -43.43
N ALA A 279 -9.92 -8.77 -42.60
CA ALA A 279 -9.96 -10.22 -42.69
C ALA A 279 -9.71 -10.83 -41.29
N ALA A 280 -10.05 -12.10 -41.10
CA ALA A 280 -9.88 -12.80 -39.84
C ALA A 280 -8.42 -12.74 -39.37
N PHE A 281 -8.19 -12.22 -38.16
CA PHE A 281 -6.87 -12.02 -37.53
C PHE A 281 -5.87 -11.16 -38.34
N ALA A 282 -6.34 -10.35 -39.29
CA ALA A 282 -5.51 -9.38 -40.01
C ALA A 282 -5.38 -8.03 -39.27
N TYR A 283 -4.51 -7.13 -39.77
CA TYR A 283 -4.28 -5.79 -39.22
C TYR A 283 -5.57 -5.06 -38.83
N GLY A 284 -5.58 -4.47 -37.63
CA GLY A 284 -6.75 -3.80 -37.07
C GLY A 284 -7.76 -4.75 -36.41
N SER A 285 -7.59 -6.07 -36.50
CA SER A 285 -8.36 -7.02 -35.69
C SER A 285 -8.19 -6.73 -34.20
N SER A 286 -9.28 -6.81 -33.44
CA SER A 286 -9.30 -6.63 -31.99
C SER A 286 -10.04 -7.78 -31.35
N CYS A 287 -9.35 -8.55 -30.50
CA CYS A 287 -9.91 -9.70 -29.78
C CYS A 287 -9.96 -9.42 -28.29
N LYS A 288 -11.14 -9.52 -27.69
CA LYS A 288 -11.39 -9.39 -26.26
C LYS A 288 -11.45 -10.78 -25.62
N PHE A 289 -10.89 -10.90 -24.41
CA PHE A 289 -10.81 -12.14 -23.65
C PHE A 289 -11.60 -12.03 -22.35
N GLU A 290 -12.33 -13.09 -22.02
CA GLU A 290 -13.13 -13.17 -20.80
C GLU A 290 -12.99 -14.57 -20.19
N CYS A 291 -12.82 -14.66 -18.88
CA CYS A 291 -12.70 -15.94 -18.19
C CYS A 291 -14.07 -16.41 -17.69
N ARG A 292 -14.28 -17.72 -17.64
CA ARG A 292 -15.49 -18.30 -17.04
C ARG A 292 -15.52 -18.02 -15.53
N PRO A 293 -16.71 -17.99 -14.89
CA PRO A 293 -16.83 -17.84 -13.45
C PRO A 293 -15.91 -18.79 -12.67
N GLY A 294 -15.23 -18.24 -11.67
CA GLY A 294 -14.20 -18.95 -10.89
C GLY A 294 -12.79 -18.92 -11.48
N TYR A 295 -12.57 -18.21 -12.59
CA TYR A 295 -11.25 -17.94 -13.14
C TYR A 295 -11.03 -16.44 -13.37
N ARG A 296 -9.81 -15.96 -13.12
CA ARG A 296 -9.38 -14.58 -13.38
C ARG A 296 -8.44 -14.51 -14.58
N LEU A 297 -8.48 -13.41 -15.32
CA LEU A 297 -7.60 -13.21 -16.47
C LEU A 297 -6.21 -12.74 -16.02
N ARG A 298 -5.17 -13.48 -16.42
CA ARG A 298 -3.77 -13.07 -16.31
C ARG A 298 -3.23 -12.69 -17.69
N GLY A 299 -3.06 -11.40 -17.91
CA GLY A 299 -2.58 -10.82 -19.17
C GLY A 299 -3.39 -9.57 -19.53
N SER A 300 -3.41 -9.22 -20.82
CA SER A 300 -4.27 -8.16 -21.34
C SER A 300 -5.64 -8.72 -21.70
N ASP A 301 -6.71 -7.98 -21.40
CA ASP A 301 -8.09 -8.31 -21.77
C ASP A 301 -8.40 -8.10 -23.26
N THR A 302 -7.56 -7.35 -23.97
CA THR A 302 -7.80 -6.94 -25.35
C THR A 302 -6.51 -6.96 -26.16
N LEU A 303 -6.41 -7.88 -27.12
CA LEU A 303 -5.30 -7.93 -28.07
C LEU A 303 -5.68 -7.26 -29.39
N ARG A 304 -4.79 -6.43 -29.94
CA ARG A 304 -4.95 -5.79 -31.26
C ARG A 304 -3.83 -6.17 -32.22
N CYS A 305 -4.18 -6.48 -33.47
CA CYS A 305 -3.23 -6.83 -34.51
C CYS A 305 -2.61 -5.55 -35.12
N ILE A 306 -1.30 -5.38 -34.97
CA ILE A 306 -0.56 -4.17 -35.36
C ILE A 306 0.30 -4.37 -36.62
N GLY A 307 0.87 -3.27 -37.13
CA GLY A 307 1.57 -3.18 -38.42
C GLY A 307 2.64 -4.25 -38.75
N PRO A 308 3.40 -4.82 -37.79
CA PRO A 308 4.35 -5.92 -38.07
C PRO A 308 3.73 -7.33 -38.05
N GLY A 309 2.40 -7.50 -38.00
CA GLY A 309 1.77 -8.83 -37.92
C GLY A 309 1.88 -9.45 -36.53
N GLN A 310 1.96 -8.62 -35.50
CA GLN A 310 2.04 -9.03 -34.10
C GLN A 310 0.84 -8.52 -33.31
N TRP A 311 0.51 -9.18 -32.21
CA TRP A 311 -0.47 -8.69 -31.25
C TRP A 311 0.19 -7.71 -30.26
N THR A 312 -0.60 -6.79 -29.71
CA THR A 312 -0.16 -5.80 -28.70
C THR A 312 0.41 -6.41 -27.42
N ALA A 313 0.08 -7.66 -27.10
CA ALA A 313 0.56 -8.42 -25.95
C ALA A 313 0.48 -9.94 -26.26
N PRO A 314 1.16 -10.80 -25.48
CA PRO A 314 0.99 -12.25 -25.59
C PRO A 314 -0.43 -12.70 -25.18
N MET A 315 -0.79 -13.92 -25.56
CA MET A 315 -2.08 -14.53 -25.22
C MET A 315 -2.28 -14.60 -23.69
N PRO A 316 -3.41 -14.11 -23.15
CA PRO A 316 -3.70 -14.18 -21.73
C PRO A 316 -4.14 -15.60 -21.31
N ALA A 317 -3.97 -15.91 -20.03
CA ALA A 317 -4.40 -17.18 -19.43
C ALA A 317 -5.51 -16.95 -18.40
N CYS A 318 -6.41 -17.92 -18.22
CA CYS A 318 -7.40 -17.91 -17.15
C CYS A 318 -6.90 -18.77 -15.98
N GLU A 319 -6.52 -18.12 -14.88
CA GLU A 319 -6.08 -18.79 -13.65
C GLU A 319 -7.27 -19.04 -12.72
N ALA A 320 -7.32 -20.19 -12.05
CA ALA A 320 -8.35 -20.45 -11.05
C ALA A 320 -8.27 -19.43 -9.92
N ILE A 321 -9.43 -18.89 -9.51
CA ILE A 321 -9.53 -18.03 -8.35
C ILE A 321 -9.54 -18.94 -7.12
N ALA A 322 -8.51 -18.82 -6.29
CA ALA A 322 -8.41 -19.46 -4.99
C ALA A 322 -8.25 -18.38 -3.92
N CYS A 323 -8.91 -18.58 -2.78
CA CYS A 323 -8.73 -17.77 -1.58
C CYS A 323 -7.61 -18.35 -0.70
N ASP A 324 -6.98 -17.48 0.08
CA ASP A 324 -5.97 -17.90 1.07
C ASP A 324 -6.55 -18.94 2.06
N PRO A 325 -5.74 -19.89 2.58
CA PRO A 325 -6.20 -20.89 3.52
C PRO A 325 -6.89 -20.29 4.75
N MET A 326 -8.14 -20.68 4.98
CA MET A 326 -8.90 -20.26 6.15
C MET A 326 -8.50 -21.11 7.37
N GLU A 327 -7.87 -20.51 8.37
CA GLU A 327 -7.57 -21.19 9.63
C GLU A 327 -8.85 -21.50 10.42
N SER A 328 -8.85 -22.63 11.14
CA SER A 328 -9.97 -22.97 12.03
C SER A 328 -9.89 -22.15 13.32
N PRO A 329 -10.99 -21.53 13.78
CA PRO A 329 -10.98 -20.75 15.01
C PRO A 329 -10.60 -21.61 16.22
N VAL A 330 -9.78 -21.06 17.11
CA VAL A 330 -9.34 -21.75 18.32
C VAL A 330 -10.56 -22.13 19.18
N ARG A 331 -10.71 -23.42 19.48
CA ARG A 331 -11.90 -24.03 20.12
C ARG A 331 -13.20 -23.92 19.30
N GLY A 332 -13.07 -23.90 17.98
CA GLY A 332 -14.15 -24.17 17.05
C GLY A 332 -13.75 -25.22 16.00
N THR A 333 -14.68 -25.49 15.10
CA THR A 333 -14.55 -26.39 13.96
C THR A 333 -14.99 -25.65 12.71
N THR A 334 -14.25 -25.84 11.62
CA THR A 334 -14.59 -25.33 10.29
C THR A 334 -14.94 -26.49 9.38
N ASP A 335 -16.07 -26.41 8.69
CA ASP A 335 -16.50 -27.37 7.68
C ASP A 335 -16.68 -26.65 6.34
N CYS A 336 -15.82 -26.97 5.36
CA CYS A 336 -15.74 -26.30 4.07
C CYS A 336 -16.16 -27.23 2.93
N SER A 337 -17.10 -26.74 2.11
CA SER A 337 -17.60 -27.44 0.92
C SER A 337 -17.34 -26.61 -0.34
N PRO A 338 -16.69 -27.16 -1.39
CA PRO A 338 -16.06 -28.49 -1.42
C PRO A 338 -14.78 -28.57 -0.54
N SER A 339 -14.46 -29.77 -0.07
CA SER A 339 -13.28 -30.04 0.79
C SER A 339 -11.98 -30.26 0.00
N THR A 340 -11.74 -29.43 -1.01
CA THR A 340 -10.52 -29.49 -1.83
C THR A 340 -9.32 -28.88 -1.08
N GLN A 341 -8.10 -29.34 -1.40
CA GLN A 341 -6.86 -28.78 -0.83
C GLN A 341 -6.65 -27.28 -1.19
N GLU A 342 -7.31 -26.80 -2.24
CA GLU A 342 -7.38 -25.40 -2.62
C GLU A 342 -8.79 -24.87 -2.39
N PHE A 343 -8.91 -23.70 -1.74
CA PHE A 343 -10.19 -23.02 -1.50
C PHE A 343 -10.61 -22.22 -2.74
N GLN A 344 -11.12 -22.92 -3.76
CA GLN A 344 -11.51 -22.32 -5.04
C GLN A 344 -12.77 -21.43 -4.89
N TYR A 345 -13.02 -20.58 -5.89
CA TYR A 345 -14.23 -19.74 -5.99
C TYR A 345 -15.52 -20.48 -5.59
N ASN A 346 -16.38 -19.78 -4.83
CA ASN A 346 -17.64 -20.30 -4.26
C ASN A 346 -17.48 -21.47 -3.26
N THR A 347 -16.25 -21.84 -2.86
CA THR A 347 -16.06 -22.66 -1.65
C THR A 347 -16.66 -21.96 -0.45
N SER A 348 -17.45 -22.68 0.33
CA SER A 348 -18.23 -22.17 1.45
C SER A 348 -17.82 -22.88 2.73
N CYS A 349 -17.22 -22.13 3.65
CA CYS A 349 -16.81 -22.60 4.97
C CYS A 349 -17.83 -22.18 6.02
N SER A 350 -18.33 -23.14 6.80
CA SER A 350 -19.22 -22.93 7.93
C SER A 350 -18.45 -23.14 9.25
N PHE A 351 -18.77 -22.34 10.27
CA PHE A 351 -18.05 -22.31 11.53
C PHE A 351 -18.96 -22.67 12.70
N ARG A 352 -18.47 -23.52 13.60
CA ARG A 352 -19.16 -23.89 14.85
C ARG A 352 -18.19 -23.83 16.01
N CYS A 353 -18.60 -23.27 17.14
CA CYS A 353 -17.78 -23.25 18.34
C CYS A 353 -18.00 -24.49 19.20
N ALA A 354 -17.00 -24.87 19.99
CA ALA A 354 -17.13 -25.88 21.03
C ALA A 354 -18.07 -25.40 22.16
N GLU A 355 -18.54 -26.35 22.96
CA GLU A 355 -19.45 -26.08 24.10
C GLU A 355 -18.87 -25.03 25.07
N GLY A 356 -19.70 -24.06 25.45
CA GLY A 356 -19.32 -22.92 26.30
C GLY A 356 -18.66 -21.75 25.57
N PHE A 357 -18.54 -21.81 24.24
CA PHE A 357 -18.02 -20.72 23.40
C PHE A 357 -19.08 -20.22 22.42
N LEU A 358 -19.22 -18.90 22.32
CA LEU A 358 -20.11 -18.21 21.39
C LEU A 358 -19.34 -17.76 20.15
N LEU A 359 -19.91 -17.96 18.97
CA LEU A 359 -19.35 -17.48 17.72
C LEU A 359 -19.52 -15.96 17.61
N ARG A 360 -18.40 -15.23 17.49
CA ARG A 360 -18.38 -13.79 17.17
C ARG A 360 -17.85 -13.59 15.76
N GLY A 361 -18.75 -13.20 14.86
CA GLY A 361 -18.48 -13.03 13.43
C GLY A 361 -19.60 -13.67 12.61
N ALA A 362 -19.32 -13.96 11.34
CA ALA A 362 -20.25 -14.67 10.48
C ALA A 362 -20.19 -16.19 10.71
N GLU A 363 -21.34 -16.87 10.62
CA GLU A 363 -21.43 -18.34 10.68
C GLU A 363 -20.94 -19.04 9.41
N MET A 364 -20.86 -18.31 8.29
CA MET A 364 -20.46 -18.81 6.99
C MET A 364 -19.64 -17.76 6.22
N ALA A 365 -18.53 -18.20 5.63
CA ALA A 365 -17.70 -17.41 4.72
C ALA A 365 -17.62 -18.10 3.35
N ARG A 366 -17.62 -17.32 2.27
CA ARG A 366 -17.56 -17.83 0.89
C ARG A 366 -16.37 -17.23 0.16
N CYS A 367 -15.69 -17.99 -0.68
CA CYS A 367 -14.61 -17.47 -1.51
C CYS A 367 -15.19 -16.68 -2.69
N SER A 368 -14.88 -15.38 -2.76
CA SER A 368 -15.38 -14.46 -3.79
C SER A 368 -14.63 -14.61 -5.13
N ASP A 369 -15.16 -13.95 -6.16
CA ASP A 369 -14.53 -13.75 -7.47
C ASP A 369 -13.26 -12.87 -7.42
N LEU A 370 -13.03 -12.14 -6.32
CA LEU A 370 -11.79 -11.38 -6.09
C LEU A 370 -10.67 -12.22 -5.48
N GLY A 371 -10.89 -13.50 -5.17
CA GLY A 371 -9.92 -14.34 -4.45
C GLY A 371 -9.81 -13.99 -2.97
N GLN A 372 -10.82 -13.33 -2.42
CA GLN A 372 -10.91 -12.98 -1.01
C GLN A 372 -12.15 -13.61 -0.36
N TRP A 373 -12.09 -13.91 0.92
CA TRP A 373 -13.26 -14.37 1.67
C TRP A 373 -14.26 -13.22 1.86
N THR A 374 -15.56 -13.50 1.70
CA THR A 374 -16.63 -12.49 1.87
C THR A 374 -16.66 -11.84 3.25
N VAL A 375 -16.10 -12.51 4.25
CA VAL A 375 -16.03 -12.12 5.66
C VAL A 375 -14.74 -12.71 6.25
N PRO A 376 -14.11 -12.05 7.25
CA PRO A 376 -12.96 -12.63 7.96
C PRO A 376 -13.37 -13.85 8.80
N ALA A 377 -12.39 -14.67 9.18
CA ALA A 377 -12.60 -15.79 10.09
C ALA A 377 -13.22 -15.33 11.42
N PRO A 378 -14.31 -15.98 11.90
CA PRO A 378 -14.95 -15.63 13.17
C PRO A 378 -14.12 -16.09 14.37
N VAL A 379 -14.41 -15.56 15.55
CA VAL A 379 -13.73 -15.92 16.80
C VAL A 379 -14.68 -16.65 17.75
N CYS A 380 -14.26 -17.79 18.29
CA CYS A 380 -14.98 -18.48 19.37
C CYS A 380 -14.63 -17.87 20.73
N GLN A 381 -15.53 -17.04 21.27
CA GLN A 381 -15.35 -16.37 22.55
C GLN A 381 -16.04 -17.14 23.68
N ALA A 382 -15.32 -17.46 24.75
CA ALA A 382 -15.93 -18.11 25.93
C ALA A 382 -17.09 -17.25 26.46
N LEU A 383 -18.23 -17.88 26.75
CA LEU A 383 -19.41 -17.22 27.30
C LEU A 383 -19.07 -16.59 28.65
N GLN A 384 -19.53 -15.36 28.88
CA GLN A 384 -19.32 -14.61 30.11
C GLN A 384 -20.54 -14.76 31.01
N CYS A 385 -20.31 -15.19 32.25
CA CYS A 385 -21.31 -15.16 33.30
C CYS A 385 -21.46 -13.74 33.87
N GLN A 386 -22.61 -13.47 34.50
CA GLN A 386 -22.87 -12.19 35.17
C GLN A 386 -21.76 -11.87 36.16
N ASP A 387 -21.29 -10.62 36.19
CA ASP A 387 -20.24 -10.21 37.12
C ASP A 387 -20.71 -10.38 38.57
N LEU A 388 -19.90 -11.06 39.38
CA LEU A 388 -20.27 -11.38 40.76
C LEU A 388 -20.15 -10.14 41.66
N PRO A 389 -21.24 -9.64 42.27
CA PRO A 389 -21.13 -8.62 43.30
C PRO A 389 -20.41 -9.24 44.50
N ALA A 390 -19.24 -8.72 44.87
CA ALA A 390 -18.46 -9.21 45.99
C ALA A 390 -19.32 -9.20 47.28
N PRO A 391 -19.59 -10.35 47.92
CA PRO A 391 -20.38 -10.37 49.15
C PRO A 391 -19.64 -9.58 50.24
N LYS A 392 -20.35 -8.66 50.90
CA LYS A 392 -19.77 -7.82 51.95
C LYS A 392 -19.21 -8.72 53.06
N LYS A 393 -17.94 -8.55 53.42
CA LYS A 393 -17.20 -9.35 54.43
C LYS A 393 -16.90 -10.80 54.03
N ALA A 394 -16.87 -11.08 52.72
CA ALA A 394 -16.32 -12.32 52.16
C ALA A 394 -15.03 -12.04 51.39
N GLN A 395 -14.02 -12.89 51.59
CA GLN A 395 -12.90 -13.02 50.68
C GLN A 395 -13.33 -13.91 49.51
N VAL A 396 -13.04 -13.45 48.28
CA VAL A 396 -13.37 -14.17 47.04
C VAL A 396 -12.06 -14.46 46.30
N ASN A 397 -11.81 -15.73 45.99
CA ASN A 397 -10.66 -16.16 45.20
C ASN A 397 -11.16 -16.90 43.95
N CYS A 398 -10.88 -16.34 42.78
CA CYS A 398 -11.36 -16.82 41.48
C CYS A 398 -10.22 -17.28 40.56
N SER A 399 -10.41 -18.43 39.92
CA SER A 399 -9.62 -18.88 38.77
C SER A 399 -10.37 -18.62 37.47
N HIS A 400 -9.65 -18.16 36.44
CA HIS A 400 -10.22 -17.61 35.19
C HIS A 400 -9.53 -18.18 33.94
N PRO A 401 -9.74 -19.47 33.59
CA PRO A 401 -8.98 -20.15 32.53
C PRO A 401 -9.16 -19.53 31.13
N PHE A 402 -10.29 -18.87 30.86
CA PHE A 402 -10.59 -18.22 29.57
C PHE A 402 -10.85 -16.70 29.71
N GLY A 403 -10.37 -16.09 30.79
CA GLY A 403 -10.60 -14.69 31.15
C GLY A 403 -11.66 -14.50 32.24
N ALA A 404 -11.73 -13.29 32.79
CA ALA A 404 -12.56 -12.96 33.96
C ALA A 404 -14.04 -13.34 33.76
N PHE A 405 -14.59 -14.04 34.75
CA PHE A 405 -15.99 -14.50 34.85
C PHE A 405 -16.54 -15.25 33.62
N ARG A 406 -15.68 -15.88 32.81
CA ARG A 406 -16.08 -16.69 31.64
C ARG A 406 -16.22 -18.17 31.95
N TYR A 407 -16.76 -18.94 31.02
CA TYR A 407 -16.92 -20.41 31.10
C TYR A 407 -15.72 -21.09 31.77
N GLN A 408 -16.00 -22.04 32.67
CA GLN A 408 -15.02 -22.72 33.55
C GLN A 408 -14.30 -21.82 34.57
N SER A 409 -14.65 -20.54 34.70
CA SER A 409 -14.25 -19.75 35.88
C SER A 409 -14.82 -20.37 37.14
N ALA A 410 -13.98 -20.51 38.17
CA ALA A 410 -14.36 -21.05 39.46
C ALA A 410 -14.01 -20.03 40.55
N CYS A 411 -15.01 -19.55 41.28
CA CYS A 411 -14.86 -18.59 42.37
C CYS A 411 -15.18 -19.27 43.70
N SER A 412 -14.22 -19.26 44.62
CA SER A 412 -14.35 -19.76 45.98
C SER A 412 -14.56 -18.62 46.97
N PHE A 413 -15.38 -18.86 47.99
CA PHE A 413 -15.82 -17.85 48.96
C PHE A 413 -15.47 -18.28 50.37
N THR A 414 -14.88 -17.37 51.15
CA THR A 414 -14.51 -17.56 52.55
C THR A 414 -14.95 -16.34 53.34
N CYS A 415 -15.73 -16.51 54.41
CA CYS A 415 -16.14 -15.39 55.26
C CYS A 415 -15.01 -14.92 56.19
N GLU A 416 -15.05 -13.65 56.59
CA GLU A 416 -14.21 -13.13 57.69
C GLU A 416 -14.51 -13.84 59.03
N GLU A 417 -13.57 -13.77 59.97
CA GLU A 417 -13.69 -14.46 61.27
C GLU A 417 -14.98 -14.05 62.02
N GLY A 418 -15.67 -15.05 62.58
CA GLY A 418 -16.93 -14.86 63.32
C GLY A 418 -18.17 -14.66 62.42
N LEU A 419 -18.05 -14.89 61.11
CA LEU A 419 -19.20 -15.02 60.20
C LEU A 419 -19.27 -16.44 59.61
N LEU A 420 -20.48 -16.96 59.50
CA LEU A 420 -20.83 -18.23 58.86
C LEU A 420 -21.18 -18.01 57.39
N LEU A 421 -20.64 -18.84 56.50
CA LEU A 421 -21.00 -18.86 55.08
C LEU A 421 -22.30 -19.63 54.87
N VAL A 422 -23.30 -18.96 54.30
CA VAL A 422 -24.62 -19.54 53.98
C VAL A 422 -24.81 -19.52 52.46
N GLY A 423 -24.74 -20.71 51.85
CA GLY A 423 -24.86 -20.89 50.40
C GLY A 423 -23.77 -21.82 49.84
N ALA A 424 -23.53 -21.76 48.53
CA ALA A 424 -22.47 -22.52 47.89
C ALA A 424 -21.10 -21.88 48.15
N SER A 425 -20.14 -22.66 48.65
CA SER A 425 -18.75 -22.20 48.90
C SER A 425 -17.93 -22.02 47.62
N VAL A 426 -18.36 -22.61 46.50
CA VAL A 426 -17.74 -22.47 45.18
C VAL A 426 -18.83 -22.26 44.12
N LEU A 427 -18.65 -21.26 43.26
CA LEU A 427 -19.45 -21.04 42.05
C LEU A 427 -18.61 -21.33 40.81
N GLN A 428 -19.21 -22.03 39.83
CA GLN A 428 -18.60 -22.30 38.53
C GLN A 428 -19.43 -21.67 37.40
N CYS A 429 -18.77 -21.04 36.44
CA CYS A 429 -19.43 -20.47 35.27
C CYS A 429 -19.68 -21.57 34.22
N LEU A 430 -20.96 -21.86 33.96
CA LEU A 430 -21.41 -22.97 33.11
C LEU A 430 -21.37 -22.61 31.62
N ALA A 431 -21.46 -23.64 30.77
CA ALA A 431 -21.53 -23.50 29.32
C ALA A 431 -22.78 -22.73 28.82
N THR A 432 -23.74 -22.46 29.70
CA THR A 432 -24.93 -21.63 29.44
C THR A 432 -24.71 -20.13 29.64
N GLY A 433 -23.55 -19.71 30.18
CA GLY A 433 -23.31 -18.32 30.59
C GLY A 433 -23.95 -17.94 31.94
N ASN A 434 -24.38 -18.93 32.74
CA ASN A 434 -24.88 -18.71 34.10
C ASN A 434 -23.94 -19.38 35.13
N TRP A 435 -23.92 -18.84 36.36
CA TRP A 435 -23.26 -19.48 37.49
C TRP A 435 -24.02 -20.72 37.96
N SER A 436 -23.30 -21.70 38.50
CA SER A 436 -23.84 -22.95 39.04
C SER A 436 -24.80 -22.78 40.23
N ALA A 437 -24.71 -21.66 40.95
CA ALA A 437 -25.62 -21.24 42.01
C ALA A 437 -25.54 -19.70 42.19
N VAL A 438 -26.35 -19.15 43.09
CA VAL A 438 -26.32 -17.73 43.49
C VAL A 438 -25.17 -17.45 44.48
N PRO A 439 -24.67 -16.20 44.57
CA PRO A 439 -23.64 -15.81 45.55
C PRO A 439 -24.02 -16.14 47.00
N PRO A 440 -23.10 -16.68 47.82
CA PRO A 440 -23.37 -16.96 49.23
C PRO A 440 -23.37 -15.69 50.09
N GLU A 441 -24.04 -15.77 51.25
CA GLU A 441 -24.08 -14.70 52.25
C GLU A 441 -23.21 -15.03 53.46
N CYS A 442 -22.45 -14.05 53.97
CA CYS A 442 -21.75 -14.16 55.25
C CYS A 442 -22.61 -13.58 56.38
N LYS A 443 -23.13 -14.42 57.27
CA LYS A 443 -23.98 -14.01 58.42
C LYS A 443 -23.18 -14.10 59.71
N ALA A 444 -23.30 -13.09 60.58
CA ALA A 444 -22.57 -13.09 61.84
C ALA A 444 -23.01 -14.27 62.72
N ILE A 445 -22.05 -14.94 63.35
CA ILE A 445 -22.34 -15.98 64.34
C ILE A 445 -23.02 -15.30 65.55
N THR A 446 -24.09 -15.90 66.06
CA THR A 446 -24.87 -15.38 67.18
C THR A 446 -24.64 -16.20 68.44
N CYS A 447 -24.43 -15.51 69.55
CA CYS A 447 -24.48 -16.07 70.89
C CYS A 447 -25.93 -16.13 71.40
N THR A 448 -26.19 -16.97 72.40
CA THR A 448 -27.51 -17.05 73.06
C THR A 448 -27.93 -15.69 73.62
N PRO A 449 -29.14 -15.17 73.34
CA PRO A 449 -29.59 -13.90 73.91
C PRO A 449 -29.52 -13.88 75.44
N LEU A 450 -28.97 -12.79 75.99
CA LEU A 450 -28.91 -12.56 77.43
C LEU A 450 -30.13 -11.76 77.91
N LEU A 451 -30.48 -11.94 79.18
CA LEU A 451 -31.54 -11.20 79.86
C LEU A 451 -30.92 -10.24 80.87
N SER A 452 -31.60 -9.13 81.17
CA SER A 452 -31.21 -8.23 82.26
C SER A 452 -31.31 -8.94 83.61
N PRO A 453 -30.34 -8.77 84.52
CA PRO A 453 -30.44 -9.31 85.88
C PRO A 453 -31.62 -8.65 86.63
N GLN A 454 -32.20 -9.37 87.59
CA GLN A 454 -33.19 -8.80 88.51
C GLN A 454 -32.50 -7.78 89.42
N ASN A 455 -33.12 -6.61 89.64
CA ASN A 455 -32.54 -5.47 90.38
C ASN A 455 -31.19 -4.99 89.80
N GLY A 456 -31.10 -4.92 88.48
CA GLY A 456 -29.98 -4.34 87.77
C GLY A 456 -30.27 -4.07 86.30
N THR A 457 -29.36 -3.37 85.64
CA THR A 457 -29.47 -3.00 84.23
C THR A 457 -28.39 -3.68 83.38
N MET A 458 -28.76 -4.02 82.14
CA MET A 458 -27.86 -4.55 81.13
C MET A 458 -27.80 -3.56 79.96
N THR A 459 -26.60 -3.14 79.57
CA THR A 459 -26.37 -2.29 78.40
C THR A 459 -25.51 -3.04 77.40
N CYS A 460 -25.98 -3.19 76.16
CA CYS A 460 -25.28 -3.95 75.13
C CYS A 460 -24.93 -3.08 73.92
N VAL A 461 -23.72 -3.26 73.40
CA VAL A 461 -23.25 -2.71 72.12
C VAL A 461 -23.18 -3.88 71.13
N GLN A 462 -24.02 -3.85 70.10
CA GLN A 462 -24.26 -4.99 69.20
C GLN A 462 -24.02 -4.60 67.72
N PRO A 463 -22.74 -4.50 67.29
CA PRO A 463 -22.38 -3.87 66.01
C PRO A 463 -22.74 -4.69 64.75
N LEU A 464 -23.07 -5.98 64.90
CA LEU A 464 -23.40 -6.89 63.80
C LEU A 464 -24.82 -7.48 63.89
N GLY A 465 -25.67 -6.95 64.79
CA GLY A 465 -27.03 -7.44 65.08
C GLY A 465 -27.15 -8.16 66.42
N ASP A 466 -28.36 -8.58 66.77
CA ASP A 466 -28.73 -9.07 68.11
C ASP A 466 -27.85 -10.23 68.59
N SER A 467 -27.12 -10.01 69.70
CA SER A 467 -26.18 -10.96 70.32
C SER A 467 -25.17 -11.61 69.36
N SER A 468 -24.80 -10.92 68.28
CA SER A 468 -23.81 -11.35 67.29
C SER A 468 -22.36 -11.26 67.79
N TYR A 469 -21.43 -11.94 67.11
CA TYR A 469 -19.99 -11.82 67.35
C TYR A 469 -19.52 -10.37 67.48
N LYS A 470 -18.64 -10.09 68.45
CA LYS A 470 -18.23 -8.74 68.90
C LYS A 470 -19.34 -7.91 69.57
N SER A 471 -20.48 -8.50 69.92
CA SER A 471 -21.39 -7.89 70.87
C SER A 471 -20.77 -7.90 72.27
N THR A 472 -20.84 -6.76 72.96
CA THR A 472 -20.40 -6.58 74.34
C THR A 472 -21.61 -6.19 75.17
N CYS A 473 -21.87 -6.87 76.28
CA CYS A 473 -22.88 -6.49 77.26
C CYS A 473 -22.20 -6.17 78.60
N GLN A 474 -22.53 -5.02 79.18
CA GLN A 474 -22.08 -4.58 80.50
C GLN A 474 -23.27 -4.54 81.47
N PHE A 475 -23.03 -5.01 82.69
CA PHE A 475 -24.03 -5.19 83.73
C PHE A 475 -23.74 -4.26 84.91
N SER A 476 -24.79 -3.65 85.44
CA SER A 476 -24.75 -2.89 86.68
C SER A 476 -25.94 -3.28 87.55
N CYS A 477 -25.83 -3.11 88.87
CA CYS A 477 -26.92 -3.36 89.80
C CYS A 477 -27.56 -2.07 90.25
N ASP A 478 -28.84 -2.14 90.60
CA ASP A 478 -29.58 -1.01 91.15
C ASP A 478 -29.08 -0.68 92.58
N GLU A 479 -29.38 0.52 93.08
CA GLU A 479 -28.91 0.96 94.39
C GLU A 479 -29.34 -0.02 95.51
N GLY A 480 -28.38 -0.39 96.37
CA GLY A 480 -28.58 -1.40 97.42
C GLY A 480 -28.22 -2.83 97.02
N PHE A 481 -27.84 -3.08 95.76
CA PHE A 481 -27.40 -4.40 95.27
C PHE A 481 -25.95 -4.37 94.78
N SER A 482 -25.24 -5.49 94.89
CA SER A 482 -23.87 -5.69 94.42
C SER A 482 -23.84 -6.76 93.33
N LEU A 483 -22.99 -6.57 92.33
CA LEU A 483 -22.85 -7.50 91.21
C LEU A 483 -22.05 -8.73 91.63
N SER A 484 -22.68 -9.90 91.52
CA SER A 484 -22.09 -11.22 91.74
C SER A 484 -21.87 -11.88 90.38
N GLY A 485 -20.61 -11.91 89.94
CA GLY A 485 -20.20 -12.40 88.61
C GLY A 485 -19.47 -11.34 87.76
N PRO A 486 -19.30 -11.58 86.46
CA PRO A 486 -18.55 -10.69 85.57
C PRO A 486 -19.34 -9.43 85.20
N GLU A 487 -18.72 -8.25 85.32
CA GLU A 487 -19.28 -6.95 84.92
C GLU A 487 -19.51 -6.83 83.41
N ARG A 488 -18.73 -7.56 82.60
CA ARG A 488 -18.77 -7.54 81.14
C ARG A 488 -18.76 -8.95 80.57
N LEU A 489 -19.62 -9.19 79.59
CA LEU A 489 -19.61 -10.38 78.74
C LEU A 489 -19.44 -9.97 77.27
N ASP A 490 -18.58 -10.69 76.54
CA ASP A 490 -18.31 -10.49 75.12
C ASP A 490 -18.68 -11.74 74.31
N CYS A 491 -19.35 -11.57 73.17
CA CYS A 491 -19.73 -12.67 72.29
C CYS A 491 -18.57 -13.04 71.35
N THR A 492 -18.06 -14.27 71.50
CA THR A 492 -16.85 -14.76 70.82
C THR A 492 -17.16 -15.44 69.49
N SER A 493 -16.14 -15.66 68.65
CA SER A 493 -16.28 -16.26 67.30
C SER A 493 -16.72 -17.74 67.32
N SER A 494 -16.80 -18.37 68.50
CA SER A 494 -17.37 -19.72 68.68
C SER A 494 -18.90 -19.74 68.90
N GLY A 495 -19.56 -18.58 69.01
CA GLY A 495 -20.98 -18.48 69.36
C GLY A 495 -21.27 -18.60 70.86
N HIS A 496 -20.26 -18.45 71.71
CA HIS A 496 -20.40 -18.43 73.16
C HIS A 496 -19.96 -17.08 73.77
N TRP A 497 -20.61 -16.70 74.87
CA TRP A 497 -20.18 -15.59 75.71
C TRP A 497 -18.95 -15.96 76.53
N THR A 498 -18.14 -14.98 76.92
CA THR A 498 -16.92 -15.15 77.74
C THR A 498 -17.16 -15.69 79.16
N GLY A 499 -18.41 -15.77 79.62
CA GLY A 499 -18.79 -16.24 80.95
C GLY A 499 -20.31 -16.37 81.12
N SER A 500 -20.74 -16.77 82.32
CA SER A 500 -22.16 -16.83 82.70
C SER A 500 -22.71 -15.45 83.06
N SER A 501 -24.03 -15.26 82.88
CA SER A 501 -24.75 -14.05 83.30
C SER A 501 -24.54 -13.77 84.80
N PRO A 502 -24.20 -12.54 85.21
CA PRO A 502 -24.10 -12.18 86.62
C PRO A 502 -25.47 -12.01 87.27
N THR A 503 -25.50 -12.00 88.60
CA THR A 503 -26.69 -11.75 89.44
C THR A 503 -26.47 -10.57 90.37
N CYS A 504 -27.50 -9.78 90.64
CA CYS A 504 -27.45 -8.69 91.61
C CYS A 504 -27.93 -9.18 92.98
N GLU A 505 -27.01 -9.25 93.94
CA GLU A 505 -27.26 -9.71 95.30
C GLU A 505 -27.42 -8.51 96.24
N ALA A 506 -28.39 -8.54 97.16
CA ALA A 506 -28.63 -7.43 98.07
C ALA A 506 -27.41 -7.20 98.98
N ILE A 507 -26.96 -5.94 99.08
CA ILE A 507 -25.86 -5.55 99.98
C ILE A 507 -26.36 -5.66 101.41
N ARG A 508 -25.75 -6.58 102.16
CA ARG A 508 -26.08 -6.90 103.56
C ARG A 508 -25.01 -6.35 104.49
N CYS A 509 -25.42 -5.67 105.55
CA CYS A 509 -24.53 -5.28 106.64
C CYS A 509 -24.39 -6.42 107.67
N PRO A 510 -23.29 -6.43 108.46
CA PRO A 510 -23.10 -7.42 109.52
C PRO A 510 -24.28 -7.48 110.49
N GLN A 511 -24.67 -8.69 110.88
CA GLN A 511 -25.65 -8.92 111.94
C GLN A 511 -25.28 -8.12 113.20
N LEU A 512 -26.25 -7.35 113.71
CA LEU A 512 -26.15 -6.64 114.98
C LEU A 512 -27.01 -7.33 116.04
N SER A 513 -26.56 -7.26 117.29
CA SER A 513 -27.27 -7.73 118.47
C SER A 513 -27.52 -6.57 119.45
N PRO A 514 -28.55 -6.66 120.33
CA PRO A 514 -28.76 -5.67 121.39
C PRO A 514 -27.54 -5.59 122.33
N PRO A 515 -27.14 -4.38 122.79
CA PRO A 515 -26.08 -4.22 123.78
C PRO A 515 -26.48 -4.86 125.12
N GLU A 516 -25.52 -5.41 125.87
CA GLU A 516 -25.80 -5.91 127.22
C GLU A 516 -26.39 -4.79 128.10
N ARG A 517 -27.54 -5.08 128.74
CA ARG A 517 -28.31 -4.12 129.56
C ARG A 517 -28.83 -2.90 128.79
N GLY A 518 -28.91 -2.99 127.46
CA GLY A 518 -29.63 -2.07 126.59
C GLY A 518 -30.72 -2.76 125.77
N SER A 519 -31.43 -1.97 124.98
CA SER A 519 -32.34 -2.44 123.93
C SER A 519 -31.92 -1.88 122.58
N MET A 520 -32.19 -2.67 121.54
CA MET A 520 -32.04 -2.33 120.13
C MET A 520 -33.43 -2.33 119.50
N ASP A 521 -33.72 -1.31 118.72
CA ASP A 521 -34.93 -1.16 117.92
C ASP A 521 -34.50 -0.88 116.47
N CYS A 522 -34.86 -1.78 115.55
CA CYS A 522 -34.42 -1.74 114.15
C CYS A 522 -35.62 -1.66 113.22
N SER A 523 -35.48 -0.93 112.11
CA SER A 523 -36.50 -0.80 111.07
C SER A 523 -36.89 -2.14 110.43
N GLU A 524 -35.96 -3.10 110.37
CA GLU A 524 -36.17 -4.45 109.84
C GLU A 524 -36.11 -5.49 110.98
N ALA A 525 -37.16 -6.30 111.12
CA ALA A 525 -37.38 -7.14 112.32
C ALA A 525 -36.66 -8.51 112.31
N HIS A 526 -36.06 -8.93 111.18
CA HIS A 526 -35.64 -10.32 110.97
C HIS A 526 -34.22 -10.49 110.40
N GLY A 527 -33.29 -9.62 110.80
CA GLY A 527 -31.84 -9.91 110.76
C GLY A 527 -31.13 -9.83 109.41
N GLU A 528 -31.84 -9.77 108.28
CA GLU A 528 -31.24 -9.42 106.99
C GLU A 528 -31.18 -7.89 106.83
N PHE A 529 -30.18 -7.27 107.45
CA PHE A 529 -29.99 -5.81 107.38
C PHE A 529 -29.44 -5.38 106.01
N THR A 530 -30.31 -4.89 105.14
CA THR A 530 -29.97 -4.31 103.83
C THR A 530 -29.62 -2.82 103.93
N VAL A 531 -29.08 -2.23 102.87
CA VAL A 531 -28.80 -0.78 102.77
C VAL A 531 -30.02 0.05 103.16
N SER A 532 -29.81 1.15 103.90
CA SER A 532 -30.81 1.99 104.60
C SER A 532 -31.48 1.39 105.85
N SER A 533 -31.24 0.12 106.18
CA SER A 533 -31.64 -0.43 107.49
C SER A 533 -31.07 0.43 108.61
N THR A 534 -31.93 0.93 109.49
CA THR A 534 -31.55 1.81 110.60
C THR A 534 -31.87 1.12 111.92
N CYS A 535 -30.88 1.04 112.81
CA CYS A 535 -31.01 0.50 114.16
C CYS A 535 -30.70 1.58 115.20
N ARG A 536 -31.61 1.78 116.15
CA ARG A 536 -31.51 2.71 117.28
C ARG A 536 -31.25 1.94 118.58
N PHE A 537 -30.43 2.51 119.45
CA PHE A 537 -30.01 1.90 120.72
C PHE A 537 -30.41 2.75 121.92
N SER A 538 -30.73 2.09 123.03
CA SER A 538 -30.94 2.73 124.34
C SER A 538 -30.41 1.83 125.46
N CYS A 539 -30.00 2.43 126.59
CA CYS A 539 -29.55 1.69 127.78
C CYS A 539 -30.64 1.67 128.86
N GLY A 540 -30.64 0.63 129.69
CA GLY A 540 -31.47 0.56 130.89
C GLY A 540 -31.11 1.62 131.94
N THR A 541 -32.03 1.86 132.87
CA THR A 541 -31.89 2.87 133.93
C THR A 541 -30.60 2.69 134.75
N GLY A 542 -29.72 3.71 134.73
CA GLY A 542 -28.46 3.72 135.49
C GLY A 542 -27.19 3.68 134.63
N PHE A 543 -27.29 3.39 133.33
CA PHE A 543 -26.15 3.29 132.42
C PHE A 543 -26.22 4.37 131.33
N LYS A 544 -25.06 4.87 130.87
CA LYS A 544 -24.98 5.79 129.72
C LYS A 544 -24.51 5.04 128.48
N LEU A 545 -25.16 5.33 127.35
CA LEU A 545 -24.77 4.81 126.04
C LEU A 545 -23.46 5.48 125.59
N LYS A 546 -22.49 4.67 125.19
CA LYS A 546 -21.17 5.08 124.71
C LYS A 546 -21.00 4.61 123.27
N GLY A 547 -21.09 5.55 122.34
CA GLY A 547 -21.13 5.31 120.89
C GLY A 547 -22.32 6.02 120.24
N SER A 548 -22.63 5.67 118.99
CA SER A 548 -23.73 6.28 118.24
C SER A 548 -25.09 5.77 118.73
N THR A 549 -26.05 6.69 118.89
CA THR A 549 -27.44 6.38 119.29
C THR A 549 -28.25 5.68 118.20
N SER A 550 -27.85 5.86 116.94
CA SER A 550 -28.37 5.14 115.78
C SER A 550 -27.26 4.82 114.79
N VAL A 551 -27.37 3.68 114.13
CA VAL A 551 -26.50 3.24 113.03
C VAL A 551 -27.36 2.90 111.82
N GLU A 552 -26.81 3.14 110.63
CA GLU A 552 -27.48 2.90 109.35
C GLU A 552 -26.58 2.02 108.47
N CYS A 553 -27.18 1.09 107.73
CA CYS A 553 -26.45 0.24 106.79
C CYS A 553 -26.14 1.01 105.51
N THR A 554 -24.86 1.27 105.25
CA THR A 554 -24.41 2.02 104.06
C THR A 554 -24.24 1.12 102.84
N THR A 555 -24.23 1.73 101.65
CA THR A 555 -23.89 1.09 100.37
C THR A 555 -22.53 0.40 100.33
N SER A 556 -21.65 0.63 101.33
CA SER A 556 -20.38 -0.09 101.47
C SER A 556 -20.48 -1.46 102.18
N GLY A 557 -21.70 -1.91 102.52
CA GLY A 557 -21.93 -3.12 103.32
C GLY A 557 -21.48 -2.98 104.78
N LYS A 558 -21.36 -1.74 105.28
CA LYS A 558 -20.92 -1.42 106.64
C LYS A 558 -21.90 -0.47 107.32
N TRP A 559 -22.02 -0.62 108.63
CA TRP A 559 -22.73 0.32 109.49
C TRP A 559 -21.97 1.66 109.57
N THR A 560 -22.71 2.76 109.64
CA THR A 560 -22.15 4.13 109.79
C THR A 560 -21.27 4.31 111.03
N ALA A 561 -21.46 3.49 112.06
CA ALA A 561 -20.59 3.40 113.23
C ALA A 561 -20.60 1.97 113.81
N PRO A 562 -19.58 1.57 114.59
CA PRO A 562 -19.60 0.30 115.34
C PRO A 562 -20.72 0.30 116.40
N PRO A 563 -21.21 -0.88 116.83
CA PRO A 563 -22.28 -0.99 117.83
C PRO A 563 -21.87 -0.37 119.18
N PRO A 564 -22.77 0.41 119.83
CA PRO A 564 -22.48 1.10 121.08
C PRO A 564 -22.53 0.18 122.31
N THR A 565 -21.84 0.57 123.39
CA THR A 565 -21.86 -0.13 124.69
C THR A 565 -22.58 0.68 125.76
N CYS A 566 -23.12 -0.01 126.79
CA CYS A 566 -23.69 0.61 127.99
C CYS A 566 -22.69 0.48 129.14
N GLU A 567 -22.06 1.58 129.57
CA GLU A 567 -20.98 1.56 130.58
C GLU A 567 -21.34 2.36 131.85
N ALA A 568 -20.77 1.89 132.98
CA ALA A 568 -20.63 2.65 134.21
C ALA A 568 -19.17 3.12 134.34
N GLY A 569 -18.95 4.39 134.71
CA GLY A 569 -17.69 5.07 134.41
C GLY A 569 -16.52 4.72 135.33
N THR A 570 -15.39 4.30 134.74
CA THR A 570 -14.01 4.76 135.02
C THR A 570 -13.05 4.19 133.97
N ALA A 571 -11.84 4.78 133.83
CA ALA A 571 -10.98 4.60 132.66
C ALA A 571 -9.62 3.93 132.98
N SER A 572 -9.08 3.16 132.03
CA SER A 572 -7.65 3.08 131.69
C SER A 572 -7.42 2.23 130.43
N ALA A 573 -6.28 2.42 129.77
CA ALA A 573 -5.92 1.79 128.48
C ALA A 573 -4.73 0.83 128.62
N PRO A 574 -4.43 0.04 127.57
CA PRO A 574 -3.03 -0.20 127.21
C PRO A 574 -2.72 -0.03 125.71
N THR A 575 -1.44 0.18 125.42
CA THR A 575 -0.87 0.50 124.09
C THR A 575 -0.26 -0.73 123.39
N SER A 576 -0.26 -0.74 122.05
CA SER A 576 0.47 -1.73 121.22
C SER A 576 1.52 -1.05 120.32
N GLU A 577 2.63 -1.75 120.06
CA GLU A 577 3.76 -1.23 119.26
C GLU A 577 3.49 -1.24 117.75
N MET A 578 3.99 -0.21 117.04
CA MET A 578 3.72 0.04 115.61
C MET A 578 4.96 -0.25 114.74
N ARG A 579 4.79 -0.92 113.58
CA ARG A 579 5.86 -1.23 112.60
C ARG A 579 5.39 -0.93 111.16
N CYS A 580 6.30 -0.53 110.27
CA CYS A 580 5.98 -0.35 108.84
C CYS A 580 6.11 -1.66 108.03
N PRO A 581 5.30 -1.87 106.97
CA PRO A 581 5.44 -3.00 106.06
C PRO A 581 6.81 -3.04 105.36
N ALA A 582 7.31 -4.24 105.05
CA ALA A 582 8.56 -4.40 104.32
C ALA A 582 8.44 -3.91 102.86
N LEU A 583 9.44 -3.18 102.38
CA LEU A 583 9.54 -2.75 100.97
C LEU A 583 10.45 -3.70 100.18
N ILE A 584 10.16 -3.87 98.89
CA ILE A 584 10.92 -4.70 97.96
C ILE A 584 11.56 -3.78 96.89
N THR A 585 12.77 -4.09 96.45
CA THR A 585 13.46 -3.35 95.38
C THR A 585 12.63 -3.38 94.08
N PRO A 586 12.33 -2.23 93.44
CA PRO A 586 11.57 -2.22 92.19
C PRO A 586 12.36 -2.91 91.06
N GLY A 587 11.64 -3.59 90.17
CA GLY A 587 12.23 -4.24 88.99
C GLY A 587 12.94 -3.21 88.10
N GLN A 588 14.18 -3.51 87.69
CA GLN A 588 15.09 -2.58 87.00
C GLN A 588 15.43 -1.30 87.79
N GLY A 589 15.44 -1.38 89.13
CA GLY A 589 15.91 -0.31 89.99
C GLY A 589 16.73 -0.77 91.19
N THR A 590 17.08 0.20 92.03
CA THR A 590 17.89 0.04 93.24
C THR A 590 17.18 0.65 94.44
N MET A 591 17.39 0.08 95.61
CA MET A 591 16.88 0.58 96.90
C MET A 591 18.05 0.66 97.88
N SER A 592 18.14 1.78 98.61
CA SER A 592 19.08 1.97 99.72
C SER A 592 18.37 2.61 100.91
N CYS A 593 18.28 1.91 102.03
CA CYS A 593 17.57 2.37 103.22
C CYS A 593 18.52 2.68 104.38
N THR A 594 18.41 3.87 104.95
CA THR A 594 19.08 4.23 106.20
C THR A 594 18.21 3.81 107.39
N HIS A 595 18.72 2.89 108.20
CA HIS A 595 18.10 2.40 109.43
C HIS A 595 19.19 2.01 110.44
N HIS A 596 18.88 2.01 111.74
CA HIS A 596 19.88 1.77 112.79
C HIS A 596 19.94 0.32 113.32
N LEU A 597 18.96 -0.55 113.01
CA LEU A 597 18.75 -1.84 113.71
C LEU A 597 18.14 -2.97 112.83
N GLY A 598 18.46 -3.02 111.52
CA GLY A 598 18.03 -4.09 110.61
C GLY A 598 16.52 -4.22 110.33
N THR A 599 15.69 -3.30 110.83
CA THR A 599 14.22 -3.36 110.77
C THR A 599 13.62 -2.03 110.31
N PHE A 600 12.51 -2.08 109.55
CA PHE A 600 11.78 -0.92 109.05
C PHE A 600 10.95 -0.21 110.14
N GLY A 601 11.64 0.32 111.15
CA GLY A 601 11.06 1.06 112.26
C GLY A 601 10.85 2.56 111.96
N LEU A 602 10.34 3.27 112.96
CA LEU A 602 10.23 4.73 112.99
C LEU A 602 11.53 5.42 112.55
N ASN A 603 11.41 6.48 111.76
CA ASN A 603 12.51 7.22 111.11
C ASN A 603 13.32 6.47 110.03
N THR A 604 12.97 5.23 109.65
CA THR A 604 13.60 4.59 108.48
C THR A 604 13.31 5.41 107.21
N THR A 605 14.37 5.69 106.43
CA THR A 605 14.28 6.43 105.16
C THR A 605 14.88 5.58 104.04
N CYS A 606 14.08 5.29 103.01
CA CYS A 606 14.48 4.48 101.85
C CYS A 606 14.56 5.32 100.58
N TYR A 607 15.73 5.35 99.97
CA TYR A 607 16.00 5.98 98.69
C TYR A 607 15.87 4.95 97.56
N PHE A 608 15.25 5.37 96.47
CA PHE A 608 15.03 4.57 95.28
C PHE A 608 15.67 5.23 94.06
N GLY A 609 16.27 4.41 93.20
CA GLY A 609 16.81 4.80 91.90
C GLY A 609 16.47 3.77 90.83
N CYS A 610 16.70 4.10 89.56
CA CYS A 610 16.47 3.19 88.43
C CYS A 610 17.76 2.90 87.67
N ASN A 611 17.81 1.74 87.01
CA ASN A 611 18.90 1.37 86.12
C ASN A 611 18.87 2.24 84.84
N ALA A 612 19.99 2.31 84.13
CA ALA A 612 20.12 3.09 82.90
C ALA A 612 19.01 2.75 81.89
N GLY A 613 18.42 3.79 81.27
CA GLY A 613 17.27 3.66 80.37
C GLY A 613 15.89 3.52 81.04
N PHE A 614 15.81 3.61 82.37
CA PHE A 614 14.55 3.62 83.13
C PHE A 614 14.44 4.88 84.00
N THR A 615 13.25 5.45 84.10
CA THR A 615 12.92 6.60 84.95
C THR A 615 12.08 6.17 86.15
N LEU A 616 12.32 6.81 87.31
CA LEU A 616 11.58 6.54 88.53
C LEU A 616 10.21 7.23 88.47
N THR A 617 9.15 6.48 88.72
CA THR A 617 7.78 6.97 88.83
C THR A 617 7.23 6.67 90.22
N GLY A 618 7.05 7.74 91.02
CA GLY A 618 6.66 7.70 92.44
C GLY A 618 7.65 8.48 93.31
N ASP A 619 7.37 8.57 94.62
CA ASP A 619 8.16 9.38 95.55
C ASP A 619 9.44 8.68 96.03
N SER A 620 10.53 9.45 96.12
CA SER A 620 11.82 9.01 96.67
C SER A 620 12.52 10.20 97.33
N PRO A 621 12.95 10.11 98.60
CA PRO A 621 12.89 8.95 99.49
C PRO A 621 11.54 8.74 100.19
N LEU A 622 11.21 7.49 100.51
CA LEU A 622 10.08 7.13 101.38
C LEU A 622 10.51 7.09 102.86
N ARG A 623 9.64 7.54 103.77
CA ARG A 623 9.88 7.54 105.22
C ARG A 623 8.79 6.78 105.98
N CYS A 624 9.16 6.01 106.99
CA CYS A 624 8.21 5.33 107.89
C CYS A 624 7.64 6.32 108.92
N ARG A 625 6.32 6.56 108.89
CA ARG A 625 5.59 7.49 109.78
C ARG A 625 5.29 6.84 111.14
N THR A 626 4.95 7.67 112.13
CA THR A 626 4.43 7.24 113.45
C THR A 626 3.16 6.38 113.39
N SER A 627 2.42 6.41 112.27
CA SER A 627 1.26 5.57 112.01
C SER A 627 1.58 4.14 111.52
N GLY A 628 2.86 3.75 111.43
CA GLY A 628 3.24 2.43 110.89
C GLY A 628 3.01 2.30 109.38
N GLN A 629 2.96 3.42 108.66
CA GLN A 629 2.81 3.47 107.20
C GLN A 629 3.91 4.32 106.56
N TRP A 630 4.22 4.03 105.30
CA TRP A 630 5.17 4.80 104.50
C TRP A 630 4.60 6.16 104.07
N THR A 631 5.47 7.09 103.66
CA THR A 631 5.04 8.43 103.21
C THR A 631 4.18 8.42 101.95
N ALA A 632 4.44 7.45 101.06
CA ALA A 632 3.72 7.15 99.83
C ALA A 632 3.93 5.66 99.48
N GLU A 633 3.34 5.19 98.39
CA GLU A 633 3.56 3.83 97.87
C GLU A 633 4.95 3.66 97.25
N ALA A 634 5.40 2.40 97.11
CA ALA A 634 6.73 2.08 96.57
C ALA A 634 6.87 2.56 95.11
N PRO A 635 7.88 3.39 94.77
CA PRO A 635 8.05 3.88 93.42
C PRO A 635 8.49 2.77 92.46
N THR A 636 8.10 2.89 91.19
CA THR A 636 8.39 1.91 90.14
C THR A 636 9.32 2.48 89.08
N CYS A 637 10.12 1.63 88.43
CA CYS A 637 11.00 2.04 87.33
C CYS A 637 10.34 1.75 85.97
N ARG A 638 10.17 2.79 85.15
CA ARG A 638 9.53 2.71 83.84
C ARG A 638 10.55 2.95 82.73
N ALA A 639 10.56 2.11 81.70
CA ALA A 639 11.46 2.30 80.56
C ALA A 639 11.21 3.64 79.87
N VAL A 640 12.29 4.36 79.55
CA VAL A 640 12.24 5.61 78.76
C VAL A 640 11.60 5.33 77.41
N LYS A 641 10.71 6.20 76.93
CA LYS A 641 10.04 6.06 75.63
C LYS A 641 10.72 6.92 74.57
N CYS A 642 10.95 6.33 73.39
CA CYS A 642 11.28 7.05 72.18
C CYS A 642 10.02 7.51 71.43
N SER A 643 10.18 8.45 70.51
CA SER A 643 9.10 8.94 69.64
C SER A 643 8.54 7.84 68.74
N GLU A 644 7.22 7.87 68.48
CA GLU A 644 6.56 6.86 67.67
C GLU A 644 7.00 6.90 66.20
N LEU A 645 7.44 5.76 65.67
CA LEU A 645 7.82 5.62 64.26
C LEU A 645 6.57 5.39 63.39
N ARG A 646 6.17 6.39 62.62
CA ARG A 646 5.03 6.29 61.67
C ARG A 646 5.47 5.60 60.39
N ILE A 647 4.71 4.59 59.96
CA ILE A 647 4.98 3.84 58.71
C ILE A 647 4.65 4.72 57.51
N ILE A 648 5.69 5.26 56.86
CA ILE A 648 5.57 5.90 55.55
C ILE A 648 5.67 4.80 54.49
N LYS A 649 4.54 4.44 53.87
CA LYS A 649 4.54 3.52 52.72
C LYS A 649 5.46 4.09 51.63
N PRO A 650 6.35 3.28 51.02
CA PRO A 650 6.34 1.82 50.97
C PRO A 650 7.25 1.08 51.97
N VAL A 651 7.87 1.75 52.96
CA VAL A 651 8.82 1.09 53.88
C VAL A 651 8.10 0.08 54.80
N MET A 652 8.56 -1.16 54.83
CA MET A 652 8.13 -2.17 55.80
C MET A 652 9.05 -2.14 57.03
N MET A 653 8.47 -2.22 58.23
CA MET A 653 9.17 -2.13 59.51
C MET A 653 8.77 -3.28 60.43
N ASN A 654 9.76 -3.94 61.04
CA ASN A 654 9.56 -4.96 62.08
C ASN A 654 10.32 -4.52 63.34
N CYS A 655 9.69 -4.57 64.52
CA CYS A 655 10.27 -4.06 65.77
C CYS A 655 10.18 -5.09 66.90
N SER A 656 11.30 -5.36 67.57
CA SER A 656 11.30 -6.00 68.89
C SER A 656 11.19 -4.92 69.97
N ASN A 657 10.23 -5.09 70.88
CA ASN A 657 9.85 -4.10 71.91
C ASN A 657 9.90 -4.74 73.32
N PRO A 658 11.08 -4.82 73.98
CA PRO A 658 11.25 -5.64 75.20
C PRO A 658 10.50 -5.13 76.44
N TRP A 659 10.26 -3.82 76.55
CA TRP A 659 9.66 -3.16 77.74
C TRP A 659 8.42 -2.33 77.40
N GLY A 660 7.75 -2.67 76.30
CA GLY A 660 6.61 -1.93 75.74
C GLY A 660 6.94 -1.23 74.42
N ASN A 661 5.91 -0.78 73.71
CA ASN A 661 6.08 -0.23 72.36
C ASN A 661 6.99 1.02 72.36
N PHE A 662 8.05 0.99 71.55
CA PHE A 662 9.03 2.06 71.38
C PHE A 662 9.73 2.52 72.67
N SER A 663 9.94 1.61 73.63
CA SER A 663 10.70 1.88 74.87
C SER A 663 12.20 1.62 74.72
N TYR A 664 13.00 2.01 75.72
CA TYR A 664 14.43 1.71 75.83
C TYR A 664 14.75 0.24 75.48
N GLY A 665 15.77 0.04 74.64
CA GLY A 665 16.17 -1.29 74.14
C GLY A 665 15.31 -1.83 72.99
N SER A 666 14.23 -1.15 72.58
CA SER A 666 13.47 -1.53 71.38
C SER A 666 14.31 -1.36 70.13
N ALA A 667 14.25 -2.32 69.20
CA ALA A 667 15.03 -2.30 67.98
C ALA A 667 14.15 -2.62 66.76
N CYS A 668 14.20 -1.76 65.75
CA CYS A 668 13.42 -1.88 64.52
C CYS A 668 14.33 -2.14 63.32
N THR A 669 13.94 -3.05 62.43
CA THR A 669 14.57 -3.32 61.13
C THR A 669 13.65 -2.92 59.98
N PHE A 670 14.25 -2.44 58.89
CA PHE A 670 13.53 -1.86 57.75
C PHE A 670 13.80 -2.61 56.45
N HIS A 671 12.77 -2.80 55.65
CA HIS A 671 12.81 -3.52 54.37
C HIS A 671 11.98 -2.78 53.30
N CYS A 672 12.41 -2.83 52.04
CA CYS A 672 11.67 -2.31 50.91
C CYS A 672 10.94 -3.43 50.15
N PRO A 673 9.86 -3.14 49.40
CA PRO A 673 9.26 -4.10 48.47
C PRO A 673 10.20 -4.44 47.30
N GLU A 674 9.88 -5.49 46.55
CA GLU A 674 10.66 -5.92 45.39
C GLU A 674 10.86 -4.77 44.37
N GLY A 675 12.08 -4.67 43.82
CA GLY A 675 12.47 -3.64 42.86
C GLY A 675 12.96 -2.29 43.46
N GLN A 676 12.97 -2.13 44.79
CA GLN A 676 13.42 -0.88 45.44
C GLN A 676 14.59 -1.13 46.42
N LEU A 677 15.58 -0.23 46.40
CA LEU A 677 16.69 -0.25 47.36
C LEU A 677 16.41 0.66 48.57
N LEU A 678 16.87 0.22 49.74
CA LEU A 678 16.79 0.98 50.99
C LEU A 678 17.92 2.01 51.08
N SER A 679 17.55 3.28 51.17
CA SER A 679 18.44 4.43 51.38
C SER A 679 18.37 4.89 52.84
N GLY A 680 19.40 4.53 53.61
CA GLY A 680 19.52 4.83 55.04
C GLY A 680 19.94 3.61 55.87
N SER A 681 19.85 3.70 57.20
CA SER A 681 20.19 2.58 58.09
C SER A 681 19.09 1.53 58.13
N ALA A 682 19.45 0.26 57.85
CA ALA A 682 18.51 -0.87 57.89
C ALA A 682 18.03 -1.26 59.30
N ARG A 683 18.61 -0.68 60.36
CA ARG A 683 18.24 -0.90 61.75
C ARG A 683 18.36 0.39 62.57
N THR A 684 17.47 0.58 63.53
CA THR A 684 17.54 1.62 64.57
C THR A 684 17.19 1.03 65.95
N ALA A 685 17.67 1.63 67.03
CA ALA A 685 17.40 1.21 68.40
C ALA A 685 17.11 2.41 69.32
N CYS A 686 16.18 2.24 70.27
CA CYS A 686 15.79 3.26 71.23
C CYS A 686 16.84 3.35 72.35
N GLN A 687 17.51 4.49 72.44
CA GLN A 687 18.60 4.77 73.39
C GLN A 687 18.07 5.27 74.75
N GLU A 688 18.93 5.28 75.76
CA GLU A 688 18.60 5.75 77.12
C GLU A 688 18.20 7.24 77.17
N SER A 689 18.61 8.02 76.16
CA SER A 689 18.24 9.41 75.94
C SER A 689 16.79 9.63 75.49
N GLY A 690 16.03 8.57 75.17
CA GLY A 690 14.71 8.69 74.55
C GLY A 690 14.74 9.06 73.07
N HIS A 691 15.90 8.94 72.42
CA HIS A 691 16.06 9.11 70.98
C HIS A 691 16.43 7.81 70.28
N TRP A 692 16.06 7.72 69.00
CA TRP A 692 16.44 6.63 68.12
C TRP A 692 17.90 6.80 67.66
N SER A 693 18.66 5.71 67.65
CA SER A 693 20.10 5.71 67.27
C SER A 693 20.37 6.20 65.86
N THR A 694 19.40 6.04 64.96
CA THR A 694 19.45 6.41 63.54
C THR A 694 18.09 6.89 63.07
N THR A 695 18.07 7.77 62.07
CA THR A 695 16.85 8.31 61.45
C THR A 695 16.17 7.30 60.52
N MET A 696 14.89 7.54 60.22
CA MET A 696 14.07 6.66 59.37
C MET A 696 14.61 6.58 57.93
N PRO A 697 14.84 5.38 57.35
CA PRO A 697 15.29 5.23 55.97
C PRO A 697 14.15 5.41 54.96
N THR A 698 14.49 5.55 53.67
CA THR A 698 13.54 5.67 52.56
C THR A 698 13.81 4.61 51.48
N CYS A 699 12.79 4.22 50.72
CA CYS A 699 12.96 3.32 49.56
C CYS A 699 13.09 4.13 48.27
N GLN A 700 14.03 3.76 47.41
CA GLN A 700 14.28 4.38 46.11
C GLN A 700 14.21 3.33 44.99
N ALA A 701 13.73 3.72 43.80
CA ALA A 701 13.65 2.81 42.66
C ALA A 701 15.06 2.37 42.22
N GLY A 702 15.27 1.06 42.05
CA GLY A 702 16.54 0.54 41.54
C GLY A 702 16.76 0.91 40.06
N PRO A 703 18.01 1.02 39.59
CA PRO A 703 18.28 1.17 38.17
C PRO A 703 17.84 -0.10 37.42
N LEU A 704 17.06 0.09 36.34
CA LEU A 704 16.60 -0.99 35.47
C LEU A 704 17.78 -1.78 34.91
N THR A 705 17.74 -3.11 35.07
CA THR A 705 18.71 -3.99 34.42
C THR A 705 18.31 -4.21 32.96
N ILE A 706 19.31 -4.32 32.08
CA ILE A 706 19.13 -4.38 30.61
C ILE A 706 18.28 -5.60 30.16
N GLN A 707 18.09 -6.58 31.04
CA GLN A 707 17.45 -7.86 30.74
C GLN A 707 15.91 -7.82 30.74
N GLU A 708 15.28 -6.80 31.34
CA GLU A 708 13.81 -6.70 31.44
C GLU A 708 13.16 -5.81 30.37
N ALA A 709 13.96 -5.06 29.59
CA ALA A 709 13.45 -4.18 28.53
C ALA A 709 13.14 -4.91 27.20
N LEU A 710 13.56 -6.17 27.04
CA LEU A 710 13.48 -6.91 25.76
C LEU A 710 12.19 -7.72 25.58
N THR A 711 11.34 -7.86 26.60
CA THR A 711 10.12 -8.69 26.55
C THR A 711 8.85 -7.92 26.19
N TYR A 712 8.88 -6.59 26.12
CA TYR A 712 7.68 -5.74 25.95
C TYR A 712 7.39 -5.25 24.52
N PHE A 713 8.14 -5.69 23.49
CA PHE A 713 7.94 -5.28 22.08
C PHE A 713 7.73 -6.46 21.11
N GLY A 714 7.17 -7.58 21.59
CA GLY A 714 6.89 -8.78 20.78
C GLY A 714 5.41 -9.00 20.43
N GLY A 715 4.93 -8.40 19.33
CA GLY A 715 3.60 -8.62 18.71
C GLY A 715 2.50 -7.64 19.17
N ALA A 716 1.53 -7.20 18.36
CA ALA A 716 1.26 -7.28 16.90
C ALA A 716 0.21 -6.14 16.55
N VAL A 717 -0.32 -5.85 15.35
CA VAL A 717 -0.53 -6.54 14.05
C VAL A 717 -0.27 -5.54 12.87
N ALA A 718 -0.40 -6.03 11.63
CA ALA A 718 -0.22 -5.43 10.30
C ALA A 718 -0.94 -4.12 9.87
N SER A 719 -0.37 -3.56 8.78
CA SER A 719 -1.00 -2.97 7.57
C SER A 719 -1.73 -1.60 7.57
N ALA A 720 -1.21 -0.70 6.71
CA ALA A 720 -1.87 0.34 5.87
C ALA A 720 -2.84 1.36 6.53
N THR A 721 -2.78 2.68 6.28
CA THR A 721 -2.04 3.53 5.31
C THR A 721 -2.06 4.98 5.83
N GLY A 722 -1.02 5.79 5.57
CA GLY A 722 -1.04 7.21 5.91
C GLY A 722 0.28 7.92 5.65
N LEU A 723 0.30 8.81 4.66
CA LEU A 723 1.47 9.60 4.24
C LEU A 723 1.88 10.69 5.26
N LEU A 724 3.14 11.13 5.15
CA LEU A 724 3.76 12.32 5.75
C LEU A 724 4.09 12.26 7.26
N MET A 725 5.39 12.15 7.59
CA MET A 725 6.22 13.25 8.16
C MET A 725 7.60 12.74 8.62
N GLY A 726 8.64 13.59 8.54
CA GLY A 726 9.76 13.53 9.49
C GLY A 726 10.97 12.62 9.21
N GLY A 727 11.32 12.34 7.95
CA GLY A 727 12.55 11.61 7.59
C GLY A 727 13.86 12.40 7.81
N THR A 728 14.17 12.80 9.04
CA THR A 728 15.37 13.62 9.36
C THR A 728 16.03 13.28 10.70
N LEU A 729 16.69 12.12 10.82
CA LEU A 729 17.70 11.92 11.89
C LEU A 729 18.84 10.91 11.59
N LEU A 730 19.19 10.65 10.32
CA LEU A 730 20.35 9.79 9.98
C LEU A 730 21.28 10.40 8.91
N ALA A 731 21.39 11.73 8.87
CA ALA A 731 22.26 12.47 7.94
C ALA A 731 23.04 13.63 8.58
N LEU A 732 23.24 13.62 9.91
CA LEU A 732 23.94 14.69 10.65
C LEU A 732 25.09 14.21 11.56
N LEU A 733 25.86 13.22 11.12
CA LEU A 733 27.26 13.02 11.57
C LEU A 733 28.24 12.84 10.42
N ARG A 734 28.25 13.80 9.47
CA ARG A 734 29.48 14.31 8.81
C ARG A 734 29.20 15.56 7.96
N ARG A 735 29.03 16.71 8.62
CA ARG A 735 29.22 18.03 8.02
C ARG A 735 30.38 18.75 8.70
N ARG A 736 31.57 18.63 8.10
CA ARG A 736 32.63 19.64 8.07
C ARG A 736 33.31 19.47 6.71
N PHE A 737 33.55 20.46 5.87
CA PHE A 737 33.18 21.88 5.79
C PHE A 737 33.86 22.34 4.49
N ARG A 738 33.11 22.94 3.56
CA ARG A 738 33.51 23.93 2.53
C ARG A 738 32.34 24.02 1.55
N GLN A 739 31.36 24.88 1.81
CA GLN A 739 31.37 26.35 1.64
C GLN A 739 31.39 26.71 0.15
N LYS A 740 30.33 27.40 -0.26
CA LYS A 740 29.99 27.81 -1.62
C LYS A 740 29.67 29.32 -1.59
N ASP A 741 30.08 30.02 -2.64
CA ASP A 741 29.81 31.42 -3.00
C ASP A 741 30.34 32.49 -2.00
N ASP A 742 30.64 33.74 -2.38
CA ASP A 742 30.29 34.52 -3.58
C ASP A 742 31.48 35.32 -4.17
N GLY A 743 31.37 35.76 -5.43
CA GLY A 743 31.92 37.07 -5.83
C GLY A 743 32.64 37.23 -7.18
N LYS A 744 31.93 37.84 -8.15
CA LYS A 744 32.40 38.73 -9.24
C LYS A 744 33.15 38.16 -10.47
N SER A 745 32.45 38.26 -11.61
CA SER A 745 32.93 38.59 -12.98
C SER A 745 33.97 39.73 -13.03
N PRO A 746 34.74 39.98 -14.13
CA PRO A 746 34.34 39.71 -15.54
C PRO A 746 35.44 39.28 -16.54
N LEU A 747 35.00 38.75 -17.71
CA LEU A 747 35.26 39.32 -19.05
C LEU A 747 34.57 38.49 -20.16
N ASN A 748 34.39 39.11 -21.33
CA ASN A 748 33.55 38.67 -22.46
C ASN A 748 34.45 38.24 -23.67
N PRO A 749 34.00 38.11 -24.94
CA PRO A 749 33.85 36.82 -25.62
C PRO A 749 34.65 36.68 -26.95
N GLN A 750 34.52 35.52 -27.61
CA GLN A 750 34.56 35.28 -29.08
C GLN A 750 34.03 33.83 -29.30
N SER A 751 32.92 33.51 -29.99
CA SER A 751 32.34 33.86 -31.32
C SER A 751 32.75 32.92 -32.47
N HIS A 752 31.85 32.81 -33.47
CA HIS A 752 31.86 32.03 -34.74
C HIS A 752 31.07 30.70 -34.68
N LEU A 753 29.90 30.53 -35.34
CA LEU A 753 29.62 30.45 -36.82
C LEU A 753 30.60 29.51 -37.55
N GLY A 754 30.23 28.47 -38.32
CA GLY A 754 28.93 28.02 -38.84
C GLY A 754 28.82 28.20 -40.36
N THR A 755 28.85 27.13 -41.18
CA THR A 755 28.54 27.14 -42.65
C THR A 755 28.36 25.74 -43.28
N TYR A 756 28.00 25.72 -44.57
CA TYR A 756 27.38 24.63 -45.36
C TYR A 756 28.35 23.62 -46.04
N GLY A 757 27.79 22.50 -46.53
CA GLY A 757 28.47 21.34 -47.13
C GLY A 757 28.94 21.45 -48.59
N VAL A 758 29.22 20.29 -49.24
CA VAL A 758 29.23 20.04 -50.71
C VAL A 758 29.43 18.52 -51.02
N PHE A 759 28.88 18.11 -52.18
CA PHE A 759 28.82 16.80 -52.86
C PHE A 759 30.01 15.81 -52.81
N THR A 760 29.68 14.52 -52.99
CA THR A 760 30.40 13.59 -53.87
C THR A 760 29.44 12.73 -54.71
N ASN A 761 29.76 12.56 -56.00
CA ASN A 761 29.17 11.56 -56.90
C ASN A 761 30.06 10.31 -56.90
N ALA A 762 29.49 9.12 -57.10
CA ALA A 762 30.24 7.92 -57.46
C ALA A 762 29.40 7.00 -58.35
N ALA A 763 29.87 6.75 -59.58
CA ALA A 763 29.34 5.72 -60.48
C ALA A 763 30.43 5.25 -61.45
N PHE A 764 30.47 3.93 -61.65
CA PHE A 764 31.24 3.16 -62.63
C PHE A 764 32.77 3.02 -62.51
N ASP A 765 33.16 1.74 -62.49
CA ASP A 765 34.42 1.14 -62.92
C ASP A 765 34.03 -0.16 -63.70
N PRO A 766 34.85 -0.74 -64.61
CA PRO A 766 34.29 -1.39 -65.81
C PRO A 766 34.45 -2.92 -65.92
N SER A 767 33.54 -3.54 -66.70
CA SER A 767 33.75 -4.75 -67.54
C SER A 767 34.08 -6.10 -66.87
N PRO A 768 33.92 -7.25 -67.57
CA PRO A 768 33.41 -7.47 -68.93
C PRO A 768 31.91 -7.79 -69.01
#